data_AF-A0A7J8CUI3-F1
#
_entry.id   AF-A0A7J8CUI3-F1
#
_cell.length_a   1.000
_cell.length_b   1.000
_cell.length_c   1.000
_cell.angle_alpha   90.00
_cell.angle_beta   90.00
_cell.angle_gamma   90.00
#
_symmetry.space_group_name_H-M   'P 1'
#
loop_
_entity.id
_entity.type
_entity.pdbx_description
1 polymer ?
#
loop_
_entity_poly.entity_id
_entity_poly.type
_entity_poly.pdbx_seq_one_letter_code
_entity_poly.pdbx_strand_id
1 'polypeptide(L)'
;MGHQGMFCFPLGLLCGSLLLVASAPAALEPHSCSDKEQQVTVSHTYKIDVPKSALVQVEADPQPLGDDGTSLLALGEAEEQNIIFRHNIRLQTPQKDCELAGIVQDLLDRVKKLEGEMAEVKERCDVQRCCQGAAGPSGPCSGHGTFSPETCSCGCEQGWEGAACEVPACPANCSGRGVCVRGRCLCHADFTSEDCSERRCPGDCSGHGFCDTGECYCAEGFAGPDCAQVVAPQGLQLLRSTEDSLLVGWVPSSEADHYLLSYSPLGKELSGKQIQVPKEQHSYDILGLLPGTKYVVTLRNVKKDVPSSPQHLLATTDLAVLGTAWVTDETESSLDVEWENPPTEVDYYKLLYSPLTGQEVAEVTVPRSSDPKSRYDITGLQPGTDYKITIVPMRGDLEGKPILLTGRTEIDSPTNVVTDQVTEDTAVVSWEPVQAVIDKYVVRYTSADGQARDTAVPRGQSSTVLTGLAPGEAYTVHVWAERGGQDSRKAHTTALTDIDSPRHLVTDRVTETTATISWAPVQAAVIDRYMVRYTSADGDTREVPVGKEQSSTELTGLRPGVEYTVHVWAQKGARESKKADTTAPTDIDSPRHLVTDRVTETTAAISWAPVQAVIDRYMVRYTSADGDTREVPVGKEQSSIELTGLRPGVEYTVHVWAQKGDRESKKADTTAPTDIDSPRHLVTDRVTETTATISWAPVQAVIDRYMVRYTSADGDTREVPVGKEQSSTELTGLRPGVEYTVHVWAQKGARESKKADTTALTDIDPPRNLRPSAVTQSGGVLAWTPPSAPIDGFILTYQFPDGTAKEVRLGRADQRFELQGLEQGVAYPVSLVAFKGDRRSRSVSTTLSTVGARFPHPSDCSQVQQNSNVASGLHTIYLHGDAGRPLQVYCDMDTDGGGWIVFQRRNTGQLDFFKRWRTYVEGFGDPMKEFWLGLDRLHNLTTGTPTRYEVRVDLQTANESAYAVYDFFQVASSRERYKLSVGKYSGTAGDALTYHNGWKFTTFDRDNDIALSNCALTHHGGWWYKNCHLANPNGRYGETKHSEGVNWEPWKGHEFSIPYVELKIRPRGYSGEHALGSEKRTLGEHSRTF
;
A
#
# COMPACT_ATOMS: atom_id res chain seq x y z
N MET A 1 35.25 -29.94 -4.94
CA MET A 1 35.13 -31.34 -4.49
C MET A 1 33.93 -31.90 -5.22
N GLY A 2 33.99 -32.87 -6.14
CA GLY A 2 35.06 -33.84 -6.45
C GLY A 2 34.69 -35.22 -5.89
N HIS A 3 34.70 -36.34 -6.63
CA HIS A 3 35.21 -36.58 -8.00
C HIS A 3 34.41 -37.65 -8.78
N GLN A 4 34.82 -37.89 -10.04
CA GLN A 4 34.49 -39.02 -10.95
C GLN A 4 34.61 -40.40 -10.26
N GLY A 5 34.07 -41.55 -10.73
CA GLY A 5 33.36 -41.97 -11.97
C GLY A 5 33.02 -43.49 -11.85
N MET A 6 32.95 -44.38 -12.86
CA MET A 6 33.02 -44.33 -14.34
C MET A 6 32.66 -45.73 -14.96
N PHE A 7 32.30 -45.79 -16.26
CA PHE A 7 32.24 -46.97 -17.17
C PHE A 7 31.15 -48.08 -17.09
N CYS A 8 30.56 -48.34 -18.27
CA CYS A 8 30.19 -49.62 -18.95
C CYS A 8 28.97 -50.51 -18.60
N PHE A 9 28.22 -50.79 -19.69
CA PHE A 9 27.33 -51.94 -20.04
C PHE A 9 28.14 -53.27 -20.26
N PRO A 10 27.58 -54.46 -20.66
CA PRO A 10 26.21 -54.76 -21.15
C PRO A 10 25.53 -56.09 -20.65
N LEU A 11 24.34 -56.38 -21.24
CA LEU A 11 23.68 -57.71 -21.44
C LEU A 11 23.03 -58.47 -20.26
N GLY A 12 21.86 -59.11 -20.51
CA GLY A 12 21.36 -60.24 -19.70
C GLY A 12 19.83 -60.39 -19.52
N LEU A 13 19.22 -61.32 -20.26
CA LEU A 13 17.81 -61.80 -20.20
C LEU A 13 17.27 -62.20 -18.79
N LEU A 14 15.93 -62.16 -18.57
CA LEU A 14 15.06 -63.37 -18.40
C LEU A 14 13.57 -63.12 -17.97
N CYS A 15 12.66 -63.90 -18.59
CA CYS A 15 11.38 -64.48 -18.09
C CYS A 15 10.13 -63.68 -17.63
N GLY A 16 8.94 -64.29 -17.84
CA GLY A 16 7.61 -63.94 -17.29
C GLY A 16 6.74 -63.07 -18.22
N SER A 17 5.67 -63.49 -18.93
CA SER A 17 4.71 -64.63 -18.88
C SER A 17 3.90 -64.74 -17.56
N LEU A 18 2.58 -64.95 -17.55
CA LEU A 18 1.68 -65.62 -18.52
C LEU A 18 0.37 -64.86 -18.88
N LEU A 19 -0.38 -65.44 -19.85
CA LEU A 19 -1.73 -65.07 -20.28
C LEU A 19 -2.82 -65.40 -19.23
N LEU A 20 -4.05 -64.92 -19.50
CA LEU A 20 -5.28 -65.58 -19.04
C LEU A 20 -6.34 -65.60 -20.16
N VAL A 21 -6.80 -66.80 -20.52
CA VAL A 21 -7.93 -67.08 -21.43
C VAL A 21 -9.09 -67.60 -20.60
N ALA A 22 -10.34 -67.30 -20.97
CA ALA A 22 -11.52 -67.81 -20.25
C ALA A 22 -12.71 -68.15 -21.17
N SER A 23 -12.65 -69.33 -21.80
CA SER A 23 -13.83 -70.08 -22.26
C SER A 23 -13.52 -71.58 -22.23
N ALA A 24 -14.47 -72.38 -21.75
CA ALA A 24 -14.25 -73.77 -21.31
C ALA A 24 -15.59 -74.56 -21.37
N PRO A 25 -15.65 -75.87 -21.05
CA PRO A 25 -14.64 -76.94 -21.15
C PRO A 25 -15.15 -78.21 -21.87
N ALA A 26 -14.24 -79.13 -22.23
CA ALA A 26 -14.47 -80.59 -22.26
C ALA A 26 -13.11 -81.32 -22.30
N ALA A 27 -13.04 -82.58 -21.85
CA ALA A 27 -11.78 -83.34 -21.79
C ALA A 27 -11.99 -84.85 -22.01
N LEU A 28 -11.00 -85.51 -22.64
CA LEU A 28 -10.62 -86.92 -22.49
C LEU A 28 -9.33 -87.21 -23.33
N GLU A 29 -8.48 -88.12 -22.85
CA GLU A 29 -7.22 -88.58 -23.46
C GLU A 29 -7.45 -89.92 -24.26
N PRO A 30 -6.46 -90.72 -24.77
CA PRO A 30 -4.98 -90.63 -24.68
C PRO A 30 -4.09 -91.09 -25.89
N HIS A 31 -2.76 -91.02 -25.66
CA HIS A 31 -1.64 -91.75 -26.31
C HIS A 31 -0.94 -91.17 -27.58
N SER A 32 0.24 -91.74 -27.88
CA SER A 32 1.44 -90.99 -28.35
C SER A 32 2.40 -91.76 -29.27
N CYS A 33 3.26 -91.03 -30.01
CA CYS A 33 4.56 -91.44 -30.57
C CYS A 33 5.38 -90.20 -31.00
N SER A 34 6.71 -90.31 -31.19
CA SER A 34 7.59 -89.17 -31.50
C SER A 34 8.80 -89.46 -32.40
N ASP A 35 9.36 -88.36 -32.94
CA ASP A 35 10.75 -88.09 -33.36
C ASP A 35 11.41 -88.72 -34.61
N LYS A 36 12.10 -87.81 -35.32
CA LYS A 36 13.23 -87.93 -36.29
C LYS A 36 12.93 -88.04 -37.79
N GLU A 37 13.57 -87.14 -38.52
CA GLU A 37 13.69 -87.11 -39.99
C GLU A 37 14.91 -87.89 -40.48
N GLN A 38 14.84 -88.41 -41.71
CA GLN A 38 16.00 -88.85 -42.50
C GLN A 38 15.78 -88.53 -43.98
N GLN A 39 16.79 -87.95 -44.64
CA GLN A 39 16.78 -87.69 -46.09
C GLN A 39 17.52 -88.80 -46.84
N VAL A 40 17.03 -89.15 -48.03
CA VAL A 40 17.67 -90.07 -48.98
C VAL A 40 17.69 -89.41 -50.36
N THR A 41 18.71 -89.69 -51.17
CA THR A 41 18.83 -89.20 -52.56
C THR A 41 19.30 -90.35 -53.44
N VAL A 42 18.68 -90.49 -54.62
CA VAL A 42 19.02 -91.52 -55.62
C VAL A 42 19.14 -90.84 -56.97
N SER A 43 20.19 -91.18 -57.73
CA SER A 43 20.46 -90.62 -59.05
C SER A 43 20.47 -91.71 -60.12
N HIS A 44 19.79 -91.48 -61.24
CA HIS A 44 19.86 -92.34 -62.43
C HIS A 44 20.50 -91.59 -63.60
N THR A 45 21.08 -92.31 -64.55
CA THR A 45 21.68 -91.75 -65.77
C THR A 45 21.62 -92.81 -66.86
N TYR A 46 21.05 -92.46 -68.01
CA TYR A 46 20.95 -93.31 -69.18
C TYR A 46 21.45 -92.57 -70.42
N LYS A 47 22.05 -93.32 -71.35
CA LYS A 47 22.60 -92.84 -72.62
C LYS A 47 21.82 -93.48 -73.75
N ILE A 48 21.41 -92.69 -74.73
CA ILE A 48 20.77 -93.17 -75.96
C ILE A 48 21.69 -92.77 -77.12
N ASP A 49 22.23 -93.75 -77.83
CA ASP A 49 22.97 -93.53 -79.07
C ASP A 49 22.00 -93.70 -80.25
N VAL A 50 21.72 -92.62 -80.97
CA VAL A 50 20.89 -92.65 -82.19
C VAL A 50 21.75 -92.34 -83.41
N PRO A 51 21.85 -93.22 -84.42
CA PRO A 51 22.53 -92.93 -85.68
C PRO A 51 21.84 -91.79 -86.46
N LYS A 52 22.64 -90.92 -87.08
CA LYS A 52 22.19 -89.68 -87.73
C LYS A 52 21.22 -89.88 -88.90
N SER A 53 20.13 -89.12 -88.90
CA SER A 53 19.65 -88.39 -90.08
C SER A 53 18.62 -87.31 -89.69
N ALA A 54 18.83 -86.07 -90.17
CA ALA A 54 17.91 -84.90 -90.11
C ALA A 54 17.82 -84.07 -88.80
N LEU A 55 18.83 -83.19 -88.65
CA LEU A 55 18.88 -81.85 -88.05
C LEU A 55 17.58 -81.01 -87.88
N VAL A 56 17.73 -79.94 -87.07
CA VAL A 56 16.94 -78.68 -86.88
C VAL A 56 16.12 -78.68 -85.57
N GLN A 57 16.30 -77.77 -84.59
CA GLN A 57 17.33 -76.73 -84.31
C GLN A 57 17.17 -76.12 -82.87
N VAL A 58 17.82 -74.97 -82.59
CA VAL A 58 17.60 -73.98 -81.50
C VAL A 58 18.37 -74.15 -80.17
N GLU A 59 19.09 -73.09 -79.78
CA GLU A 59 19.50 -72.77 -78.40
C GLU A 59 19.60 -71.23 -78.21
N ALA A 60 19.31 -70.73 -77.00
CA ALA A 60 19.51 -69.38 -76.47
C ALA A 60 19.72 -69.54 -74.94
N ASP A 61 20.35 -68.68 -74.13
CA ASP A 61 20.44 -67.21 -74.02
C ASP A 61 21.58 -66.92 -72.94
N PRO A 62 21.81 -65.74 -72.30
CA PRO A 62 21.87 -64.32 -72.71
C PRO A 62 23.21 -63.59 -72.40
N GLN A 63 23.41 -62.40 -73.03
CA GLN A 63 24.19 -61.21 -72.53
C GLN A 63 25.74 -61.30 -72.31
N PRO A 64 26.50 -60.16 -72.18
CA PRO A 64 26.16 -58.72 -72.33
C PRO A 64 27.06 -57.88 -73.30
N LEU A 65 26.63 -56.64 -73.61
CA LEU A 65 27.41 -55.41 -73.96
C LEU A 65 28.67 -55.48 -74.89
N GLY A 66 28.58 -54.86 -76.08
CA GLY A 66 29.73 -54.51 -76.93
C GLY A 66 29.35 -53.71 -78.18
N ASP A 67 30.20 -52.78 -78.61
CA ASP A 67 29.92 -51.74 -79.63
C ASP A 67 30.27 -52.16 -81.10
N ASP A 68 29.74 -51.40 -82.06
CA ASP A 68 30.00 -51.31 -83.53
C ASP A 68 30.98 -52.29 -84.25
N GLY A 69 30.58 -52.78 -85.45
CA GLY A 69 31.52 -53.40 -86.42
C GLY A 69 30.91 -54.11 -87.64
N THR A 70 31.07 -53.55 -88.85
CA THR A 70 30.43 -54.04 -90.09
C THR A 70 31.19 -55.15 -90.86
N SER A 71 30.51 -56.28 -91.06
CA SER A 71 30.29 -56.96 -92.36
C SER A 71 31.38 -57.81 -93.08
N LEU A 72 30.95 -59.05 -93.40
CA LEU A 72 31.10 -59.83 -94.66
C LEU A 72 32.31 -60.78 -94.94
N LEU A 73 31.93 -61.94 -95.54
CA LEU A 73 32.70 -63.04 -96.18
C LEU A 73 33.46 -64.03 -95.26
N ALA A 74 33.47 -65.37 -95.49
CA ALA A 74 32.59 -66.25 -96.29
C ALA A 74 32.85 -67.75 -95.98
N LEU A 75 31.83 -68.62 -96.15
CA LEU A 75 31.86 -70.08 -96.44
C LEU A 75 32.66 -71.05 -95.52
N GLY A 76 31.96 -72.02 -94.90
CA GLY A 76 32.54 -73.21 -94.25
C GLY A 76 31.46 -74.14 -93.65
N GLU A 77 31.53 -75.45 -93.93
CA GLU A 77 30.48 -76.46 -93.69
C GLU A 77 30.31 -76.92 -92.22
N ALA A 78 29.30 -77.76 -91.94
CA ALA A 78 28.78 -78.09 -90.60
C ALA A 78 29.16 -79.50 -90.08
N GLU A 79 28.94 -79.75 -88.77
CA GLU A 79 28.43 -81.01 -88.19
C GLU A 79 27.99 -80.83 -86.70
N GLU A 80 27.34 -81.83 -86.10
CA GLU A 80 26.43 -81.73 -84.93
C GLU A 80 27.04 -81.89 -83.52
N GLN A 81 26.29 -81.42 -82.52
CA GLN A 81 26.53 -81.56 -81.07
C GLN A 81 25.80 -82.80 -80.48
N ASN A 82 26.12 -83.18 -79.23
CA ASN A 82 25.36 -84.16 -78.44
C ASN A 82 25.13 -83.65 -77.00
N ILE A 83 23.93 -83.87 -76.45
CA ILE A 83 23.46 -83.29 -75.18
C ILE A 83 23.38 -84.35 -74.06
N ILE A 84 23.67 -83.98 -72.81
CA ILE A 84 23.59 -84.87 -71.63
C ILE A 84 22.57 -84.31 -70.63
N PHE A 85 21.45 -85.02 -70.43
CA PHE A 85 20.47 -84.69 -69.41
C PHE A 85 20.77 -85.38 -68.07
N ARG A 86 20.67 -84.63 -66.96
CA ARG A 86 20.99 -85.12 -65.61
C ARG A 86 19.95 -84.65 -64.59
N HIS A 87 18.95 -85.49 -64.32
CA HIS A 87 17.86 -85.19 -63.39
C HIS A 87 18.25 -85.50 -61.93
N ASN A 88 18.28 -84.46 -61.09
CA ASN A 88 18.43 -84.57 -59.64
C ASN A 88 17.07 -84.32 -58.97
N ILE A 89 16.29 -85.37 -58.72
CA ILE A 89 14.99 -85.25 -58.04
C ILE A 89 15.23 -85.27 -56.52
N ARG A 90 14.83 -84.20 -55.83
CA ARG A 90 14.72 -84.12 -54.37
C ARG A 90 13.25 -84.15 -54.00
N LEU A 91 12.83 -85.09 -53.16
CA LEU A 91 11.48 -85.17 -52.61
C LEU A 91 11.50 -84.78 -51.13
N GLN A 92 10.61 -83.88 -50.74
CA GLN A 92 10.22 -83.63 -49.36
C GLN A 92 8.74 -84.00 -49.23
N THR A 93 8.40 -84.81 -48.23
CA THR A 93 7.01 -85.26 -47.99
C THR A 93 6.33 -84.38 -46.94
N PRO A 94 5.10 -83.87 -47.21
CA PRO A 94 4.31 -83.14 -46.23
C PRO A 94 3.85 -83.98 -45.01
N GLN A 95 3.21 -83.29 -44.06
CA GLN A 95 2.80 -83.79 -42.75
C GLN A 95 1.85 -85.01 -42.78
N LYS A 96 1.99 -85.84 -41.73
CA LYS A 96 0.96 -86.69 -41.10
C LYS A 96 -0.16 -87.23 -42.00
N ASP A 97 0.02 -88.46 -42.49
CA ASP A 97 -1.06 -89.45 -42.47
C ASP A 97 -0.48 -90.86 -42.28
N CYS A 98 -1.10 -91.65 -41.39
CA CYS A 98 -0.47 -92.89 -40.86
C CYS A 98 -0.92 -94.19 -41.55
N GLU A 99 -1.56 -94.13 -42.73
CA GLU A 99 -2.16 -95.33 -43.37
C GLU A 99 -1.56 -95.76 -44.73
N LEU A 100 -0.51 -95.11 -45.26
CA LEU A 100 0.14 -95.55 -46.52
C LEU A 100 1.52 -96.23 -46.40
N ALA A 101 2.04 -96.42 -45.17
CA ALA A 101 3.33 -97.06 -44.95
C ALA A 101 3.41 -98.55 -45.36
N GLY A 102 2.25 -99.24 -45.50
CA GLY A 102 2.21 -100.68 -45.81
C GLY A 102 2.28 -101.05 -47.30
N ILE A 103 1.93 -100.13 -48.21
CA ILE A 103 1.70 -100.47 -49.64
C ILE A 103 2.97 -100.31 -50.49
N VAL A 104 3.86 -99.38 -50.13
CA VAL A 104 5.07 -99.07 -50.90
C VAL A 104 6.11 -100.20 -50.86
N GLN A 105 6.11 -101.02 -49.79
CA GLN A 105 7.09 -102.09 -49.61
C GLN A 105 6.81 -103.34 -50.46
N ASP A 106 5.55 -103.77 -50.61
CA ASP A 106 5.17 -104.96 -51.42
C ASP A 106 5.49 -104.78 -52.91
N LEU A 107 5.40 -103.55 -53.43
CA LEU A 107 5.68 -103.27 -54.84
C LEU A 107 7.17 -103.44 -55.18
N LEU A 108 8.07 -103.06 -54.26
CA LEU A 108 9.52 -103.08 -54.48
C LEU A 108 10.11 -104.49 -54.56
N ASP A 109 9.58 -105.44 -53.78
CA ASP A 109 10.04 -106.83 -53.80
C ASP A 109 9.50 -107.63 -55.00
N ARG A 110 8.46 -107.12 -55.68
CA ARG A 110 7.90 -107.75 -56.90
C ARG A 110 8.64 -107.35 -58.18
N VAL A 111 9.21 -106.15 -58.24
CA VAL A 111 10.02 -105.70 -59.41
C VAL A 111 11.36 -106.42 -59.48
N LYS A 112 12.07 -106.54 -58.34
CA LYS A 112 13.38 -107.24 -58.24
C LYS A 112 13.35 -108.72 -58.65
N LYS A 113 12.17 -109.32 -58.82
CA LYS A 113 12.02 -110.74 -59.17
C LYS A 113 12.00 -111.00 -60.69
N LEU A 114 11.83 -109.97 -61.53
CA LEU A 114 11.71 -110.13 -62.99
C LEU A 114 12.98 -109.77 -63.79
N GLU A 115 13.96 -109.10 -63.17
CA GLU A 115 15.22 -108.72 -63.84
C GLU A 115 16.25 -109.87 -63.91
N GLY A 116 15.95 -111.03 -63.33
CA GLY A 116 16.91 -112.15 -63.18
C GLY A 116 16.83 -113.28 -64.22
N GLU A 117 15.80 -113.34 -65.08
CA GLU A 117 15.47 -114.55 -65.86
C GLU A 117 15.57 -114.42 -67.39
N MET A 118 16.22 -113.37 -67.94
CA MET A 118 16.23 -113.14 -69.40
C MET A 118 17.57 -112.64 -69.99
N ALA A 119 18.70 -113.24 -69.56
CA ALA A 119 20.05 -112.84 -69.98
C ALA A 119 20.87 -113.91 -70.74
N GLU A 120 20.24 -114.95 -71.32
CA GLU A 120 20.98 -116.11 -71.87
C GLU A 120 20.47 -116.70 -73.21
N VAL A 121 19.79 -115.94 -74.09
CA VAL A 121 19.39 -116.48 -75.43
C VAL A 121 19.47 -115.44 -76.55
N LYS A 122 20.48 -115.54 -77.45
CA LYS A 122 20.38 -115.42 -78.95
C LYS A 122 21.75 -115.38 -79.69
N GLU A 123 22.09 -116.44 -80.44
CA GLU A 123 23.12 -116.44 -81.52
C GLU A 123 22.91 -117.62 -82.51
N ARG A 124 23.20 -117.50 -83.84
CA ARG A 124 23.22 -118.57 -84.90
C ARG A 124 23.41 -118.08 -86.37
N CYS A 125 24.10 -118.83 -87.27
CA CYS A 125 23.81 -119.16 -88.73
C CYS A 125 25.06 -119.50 -89.64
N ASP A 126 24.93 -120.30 -90.74
CA ASP A 126 25.47 -120.13 -92.17
C ASP A 126 25.26 -121.36 -93.17
N VAL A 127 25.64 -121.32 -94.50
CA VAL A 127 25.11 -122.15 -95.68
C VAL A 127 26.04 -122.38 -96.96
N GLN A 128 25.96 -123.48 -97.80
CA GLN A 128 26.10 -123.56 -99.34
C GLN A 128 26.31 -124.93 -100.16
N ARG A 129 26.01 -124.93 -101.52
CA ARG A 129 26.60 -125.66 -102.75
C ARG A 129 26.04 -126.96 -103.48
N CYS A 130 26.41 -127.22 -104.79
CA CYS A 130 25.86 -128.29 -105.72
C CYS A 130 26.64 -128.72 -107.06
N CYS A 131 26.48 -130.01 -107.50
CA CYS A 131 26.43 -130.74 -108.85
C CYS A 131 27.53 -131.02 -109.95
N GLN A 132 27.48 -132.27 -110.50
CA GLN A 132 27.96 -132.92 -111.78
C GLN A 132 27.14 -134.25 -112.03
N GLY A 133 27.19 -135.15 -113.07
CA GLY A 133 27.95 -135.42 -114.33
C GLY A 133 27.39 -136.72 -115.07
N ALA A 134 27.86 -137.18 -116.27
CA ALA A 134 27.18 -138.28 -117.08
C ALA A 134 28.02 -139.09 -118.13
N ALA A 135 27.53 -140.27 -118.63
CA ALA A 135 27.63 -140.81 -120.05
C ALA A 135 27.20 -142.32 -120.35
N GLY A 136 26.42 -142.55 -121.44
CA GLY A 136 26.43 -143.72 -122.40
C GLY A 136 25.86 -145.12 -122.04
N PRO A 137 25.64 -146.08 -123.01
CA PRO A 137 25.66 -145.99 -124.50
C PRO A 137 24.51 -146.73 -125.28
N SER A 138 24.28 -146.39 -126.57
CA SER A 138 23.56 -147.22 -127.58
C SER A 138 23.93 -146.85 -129.04
N GLY A 139 23.37 -147.54 -130.07
CA GLY A 139 23.84 -147.51 -131.48
C GLY A 139 23.27 -146.40 -132.42
N PRO A 140 23.76 -146.29 -133.67
CA PRO A 140 23.72 -145.03 -134.45
C PRO A 140 22.45 -144.76 -135.31
N CYS A 141 21.83 -143.59 -135.06
CA CYS A 141 21.04 -142.72 -135.96
C CYS A 141 19.95 -143.28 -136.90
N SER A 142 19.38 -144.47 -136.63
CA SER A 142 18.09 -144.99 -137.15
C SER A 142 17.85 -145.05 -138.68
N GLY A 143 18.79 -144.62 -139.52
CA GLY A 143 18.61 -144.49 -140.97
C GLY A 143 18.11 -143.11 -141.46
N HIS A 144 17.97 -142.12 -140.56
CA HIS A 144 17.46 -140.77 -140.87
C HIS A 144 18.41 -139.63 -140.44
N GLY A 145 19.68 -139.93 -140.19
CA GLY A 145 20.68 -138.94 -139.78
C GLY A 145 22.13 -139.46 -139.71
N THR A 146 23.06 -138.55 -139.38
CA THR A 146 24.52 -138.81 -139.29
C THR A 146 25.08 -138.42 -137.92
N PHE A 147 26.01 -139.19 -137.36
CA PHE A 147 26.53 -138.98 -135.97
C PHE A 147 27.73 -138.03 -135.87
N SER A 148 27.81 -137.25 -134.79
CA SER A 148 28.92 -136.34 -134.47
C SER A 148 29.52 -136.60 -133.06
N PRO A 149 30.85 -136.85 -132.94
CA PRO A 149 31.49 -137.10 -131.65
C PRO A 149 31.67 -135.87 -130.75
N GLU A 150 31.74 -134.65 -131.31
CA GLU A 150 32.08 -133.43 -130.54
C GLU A 150 30.91 -132.92 -129.67
N THR A 151 29.69 -133.36 -129.98
CA THR A 151 28.44 -132.97 -129.31
C THR A 151 27.63 -134.17 -128.78
N CYS A 152 28.13 -135.40 -128.94
CA CYS A 152 27.44 -136.64 -128.61
C CYS A 152 26.02 -136.76 -129.21
N SER A 153 25.83 -136.43 -130.49
CA SER A 153 24.50 -136.34 -131.11
C SER A 153 24.43 -136.81 -132.58
N CYS A 154 23.21 -137.15 -133.03
CA CYS A 154 22.87 -137.34 -134.44
C CYS A 154 22.33 -136.03 -135.04
N GLY A 155 22.65 -135.74 -136.31
CA GLY A 155 22.03 -134.68 -137.12
C GLY A 155 21.01 -135.28 -138.11
N CYS A 156 19.78 -134.75 -138.12
CA CYS A 156 18.62 -135.30 -138.81
C CYS A 156 18.24 -134.52 -140.09
N GLU A 157 17.50 -135.17 -140.99
CA GLU A 157 16.99 -134.56 -142.23
C GLU A 157 15.72 -133.71 -142.00
N GLN A 158 15.46 -132.76 -142.91
CA GLN A 158 14.44 -131.72 -142.72
C GLN A 158 13.01 -132.29 -142.62
N GLY A 159 12.30 -131.88 -141.57
CA GLY A 159 10.95 -132.37 -141.23
C GLY A 159 10.93 -133.42 -140.11
N TRP A 160 12.11 -133.90 -139.67
CA TRP A 160 12.26 -134.84 -138.57
C TRP A 160 13.08 -134.25 -137.41
N GLU A 161 12.67 -134.59 -136.19
CA GLU A 161 13.32 -134.25 -134.93
C GLU A 161 13.42 -135.49 -134.02
N GLY A 162 14.13 -135.39 -132.90
CA GLY A 162 14.39 -136.50 -131.98
C GLY A 162 15.86 -136.91 -131.92
N ALA A 163 16.26 -137.59 -130.83
CA ALA A 163 17.66 -137.87 -130.54
C ALA A 163 18.30 -138.90 -131.49
N ALA A 164 17.46 -139.68 -132.17
CA ALA A 164 17.83 -140.62 -133.22
C ALA A 164 16.96 -140.44 -134.48
N CYS A 165 16.45 -139.21 -134.70
CA CYS A 165 15.68 -138.77 -135.87
C CYS A 165 14.31 -139.48 -136.06
N GLU A 166 13.43 -139.42 -135.05
CA GLU A 166 12.24 -140.27 -134.93
C GLU A 166 10.84 -139.59 -134.89
N VAL A 167 10.71 -138.25 -134.97
CA VAL A 167 9.44 -137.51 -134.73
C VAL A 167 9.18 -136.37 -135.75
N PRO A 168 7.91 -135.98 -136.08
CA PRO A 168 7.57 -134.75 -136.82
C PRO A 168 6.99 -133.61 -135.94
N ALA A 169 7.29 -132.34 -136.29
CA ALA A 169 7.18 -131.17 -135.40
C ALA A 169 5.88 -130.29 -135.48
N CYS A 170 5.69 -129.41 -134.48
CA CYS A 170 4.55 -128.47 -134.31
C CYS A 170 4.78 -127.03 -134.85
N PRO A 171 3.72 -126.26 -135.17
CA PRO A 171 3.82 -124.82 -135.48
C PRO A 171 4.22 -123.98 -134.27
N ALA A 172 5.30 -123.20 -134.39
CA ALA A 172 5.79 -122.18 -133.44
C ALA A 172 5.94 -122.60 -131.95
N ASN A 173 5.82 -123.89 -131.64
CA ASN A 173 5.82 -124.46 -130.28
C ASN A 173 4.92 -123.70 -129.27
N CYS A 174 3.75 -123.23 -129.73
CA CYS A 174 2.73 -122.55 -128.90
C CYS A 174 3.24 -121.37 -128.07
N SER A 175 4.25 -120.66 -128.60
CA SER A 175 4.88 -119.46 -128.04
C SER A 175 5.26 -119.56 -126.55
N GLY A 176 5.48 -120.79 -126.05
CA GLY A 176 5.76 -121.09 -124.64
C GLY A 176 4.63 -120.81 -123.65
N ARG A 177 3.41 -120.48 -124.11
CA ARG A 177 2.25 -120.07 -123.28
C ARG A 177 1.01 -120.95 -123.48
N GLY A 178 1.23 -122.09 -124.15
CA GLY A 178 0.27 -123.16 -124.35
C GLY A 178 0.95 -124.49 -124.62
N VAL A 179 0.17 -125.56 -124.67
CA VAL A 179 0.66 -126.94 -124.88
C VAL A 179 0.38 -127.38 -126.33
N CYS A 180 1.38 -127.85 -127.08
CA CYS A 180 1.13 -128.44 -128.39
C CYS A 180 0.56 -129.86 -128.24
N VAL A 181 -0.57 -130.12 -128.90
CA VAL A 181 -1.17 -131.45 -129.01
C VAL A 181 -1.46 -131.73 -130.48
N ARG A 182 -0.74 -132.70 -131.07
CA ARG A 182 -0.90 -133.13 -132.48
C ARG A 182 -0.86 -131.97 -133.50
N GLY A 183 0.01 -130.98 -133.28
CA GLY A 183 0.20 -129.85 -134.19
C GLY A 183 -0.70 -128.64 -133.98
N ARG A 184 -1.45 -128.53 -132.87
CA ARG A 184 -2.22 -127.33 -132.49
C ARG A 184 -2.08 -126.99 -131.00
N CYS A 185 -2.33 -125.73 -130.64
CA CYS A 185 -2.04 -125.13 -129.33
C CYS A 185 -3.30 -124.88 -128.47
N LEU A 186 -3.10 -124.78 -127.14
CA LEU A 186 -4.12 -124.51 -126.12
C LEU A 186 -3.52 -123.67 -124.98
N CYS A 187 -4.17 -122.55 -124.62
CA CYS A 187 -3.56 -121.45 -123.86
C CYS A 187 -3.83 -121.44 -122.34
N HIS A 188 -2.97 -120.74 -121.59
CA HIS A 188 -3.07 -120.55 -120.14
C HIS A 188 -4.02 -119.39 -119.76
N ALA A 189 -4.56 -119.39 -118.53
CA ALA A 189 -5.72 -118.56 -118.11
C ALA A 189 -5.58 -117.04 -118.31
N ASP A 190 -4.38 -116.48 -118.18
CA ASP A 190 -4.10 -115.05 -118.39
C ASP A 190 -4.02 -114.66 -119.87
N PHE A 191 -3.95 -115.64 -120.79
CA PHE A 191 -3.57 -115.48 -122.19
C PHE A 191 -4.59 -116.00 -123.21
N THR A 192 -4.54 -115.46 -124.44
CA THR A 192 -5.44 -115.79 -125.57
C THR A 192 -4.69 -115.71 -126.93
N SER A 193 -5.40 -115.92 -128.05
CA SER A 193 -4.95 -116.13 -129.45
C SER A 193 -4.67 -117.60 -129.84
N GLU A 194 -4.48 -117.89 -131.14
CA GLU A 194 -4.17 -119.26 -131.63
C GLU A 194 -2.75 -119.75 -131.28
N ASP A 195 -1.80 -118.83 -131.01
CA ASP A 195 -0.45 -119.15 -130.55
C ASP A 195 -0.22 -118.82 -129.06
N CYS A 196 -1.24 -118.27 -128.38
CA CYS A 196 -1.27 -117.93 -126.95
C CYS A 196 -0.45 -116.67 -126.55
N SER A 197 -0.50 -115.62 -127.36
CA SER A 197 0.35 -114.43 -127.26
C SER A 197 -0.24 -113.21 -126.52
N GLU A 198 -1.57 -113.05 -126.43
CA GLU A 198 -2.25 -111.83 -125.92
C GLU A 198 -2.69 -111.96 -124.44
N ARG A 199 -2.82 -110.87 -123.65
CA ARG A 199 -3.04 -110.90 -122.17
C ARG A 199 -4.26 -110.06 -121.69
N ARG A 200 -4.84 -110.40 -120.52
CA ARG A 200 -6.03 -109.75 -119.90
C ARG A 200 -5.70 -108.80 -118.71
N CYS A 201 -6.51 -107.75 -118.50
CA CYS A 201 -6.37 -106.75 -117.42
C CYS A 201 -7.05 -107.13 -116.08
N PRO A 202 -6.63 -106.52 -114.94
CA PRO A 202 -7.29 -106.65 -113.63
C PRO A 202 -8.67 -105.96 -113.56
N GLY A 203 -9.64 -106.61 -112.92
CA GLY A 203 -10.89 -106.00 -112.42
C GLY A 203 -11.79 -105.29 -113.46
N ASP A 204 -11.52 -105.44 -114.75
CA ASP A 204 -12.06 -104.58 -115.83
C ASP A 204 -11.96 -103.08 -115.50
N CYS A 205 -10.84 -102.70 -114.85
CA CYS A 205 -10.54 -101.35 -114.37
C CYS A 205 -11.66 -100.69 -113.54
N SER A 206 -12.42 -101.51 -112.80
CA SER A 206 -13.57 -101.13 -111.96
C SER A 206 -14.66 -100.32 -112.69
N GLY A 207 -14.70 -100.32 -114.03
CA GLY A 207 -15.52 -99.41 -114.81
C GLY A 207 -15.16 -97.92 -114.62
N HIS A 208 -13.96 -97.62 -114.11
CA HIS A 208 -13.45 -96.28 -113.80
C HIS A 208 -12.11 -95.97 -114.52
N GLY A 209 -11.75 -96.79 -115.51
CA GLY A 209 -10.62 -96.59 -116.41
C GLY A 209 -10.82 -97.36 -117.73
N PHE A 210 -9.78 -97.47 -118.54
CA PHE A 210 -9.74 -98.40 -119.68
C PHE A 210 -8.56 -99.38 -119.56
N CYS A 211 -8.76 -100.58 -120.09
CA CYS A 211 -7.77 -101.65 -120.15
C CYS A 211 -6.91 -101.49 -121.42
N ASP A 212 -5.58 -101.48 -121.28
CA ASP A 212 -4.65 -101.62 -122.40
C ASP A 212 -3.45 -102.49 -122.04
N THR A 213 -3.09 -103.44 -122.91
CA THR A 213 -2.03 -104.47 -122.78
C THR A 213 -1.97 -105.31 -121.48
N GLY A 214 -2.88 -105.11 -120.53
CA GLY A 214 -2.87 -105.75 -119.20
C GLY A 214 -2.86 -104.76 -118.03
N GLU A 215 -2.79 -103.45 -118.28
CA GLU A 215 -2.80 -102.39 -117.27
C GLU A 215 -4.07 -101.53 -117.38
N CYS A 216 -4.41 -100.83 -116.29
CA CYS A 216 -5.62 -100.02 -116.17
C CYS A 216 -5.28 -98.53 -116.09
N TYR A 217 -5.77 -97.77 -117.07
CA TYR A 217 -5.58 -96.31 -117.15
C TYR A 217 -6.83 -95.61 -116.61
N CYS A 218 -6.71 -95.02 -115.43
CA CYS A 218 -7.83 -94.47 -114.68
C CYS A 218 -8.37 -93.14 -115.23
N ALA A 219 -9.67 -92.94 -115.08
CA ALA A 219 -10.33 -91.67 -115.36
C ALA A 219 -9.98 -90.62 -114.29
N GLU A 220 -9.99 -89.35 -114.69
CA GLU A 220 -9.64 -88.19 -113.84
C GLU A 220 -10.39 -88.19 -112.49
N GLY A 221 -9.63 -88.13 -111.39
CA GLY A 221 -10.12 -88.27 -110.01
C GLY A 221 -10.17 -89.70 -109.44
N PHE A 222 -9.88 -90.72 -110.26
CA PHE A 222 -9.71 -92.10 -109.80
C PHE A 222 -8.24 -92.55 -109.86
N ALA A 223 -7.84 -93.36 -108.89
CA ALA A 223 -6.48 -93.84 -108.69
C ALA A 223 -6.45 -95.29 -108.16
N GLY A 224 -5.24 -95.85 -108.06
CA GLY A 224 -5.02 -97.25 -107.69
C GLY A 224 -4.91 -98.18 -108.91
N PRO A 225 -4.37 -99.41 -108.74
CA PRO A 225 -4.06 -100.32 -109.85
C PRO A 225 -5.29 -100.89 -110.59
N ASP A 226 -6.47 -100.72 -110.01
CA ASP A 226 -7.79 -101.13 -110.52
C ASP A 226 -8.76 -99.93 -110.65
N CYS A 227 -8.27 -98.70 -110.44
CA CYS A 227 -9.04 -97.45 -110.47
C CYS A 227 -10.17 -97.32 -109.41
N ALA A 228 -10.11 -98.07 -108.30
CA ALA A 228 -11.15 -98.06 -107.27
C ALA A 228 -11.04 -96.93 -106.22
N GLN A 229 -9.97 -96.13 -106.19
CA GLN A 229 -9.70 -95.14 -105.13
C GLN A 229 -9.91 -93.70 -105.61
N VAL A 230 -10.25 -92.78 -104.71
CA VAL A 230 -10.42 -91.34 -105.00
C VAL A 230 -9.30 -90.54 -104.33
N VAL A 231 -8.70 -89.60 -105.08
CA VAL A 231 -7.57 -88.78 -104.62
C VAL A 231 -7.94 -87.94 -103.40
N ALA A 232 -7.08 -87.94 -102.37
CA ALA A 232 -7.32 -87.28 -101.09
C ALA A 232 -7.13 -85.75 -101.14
N PRO A 233 -7.84 -84.96 -100.31
CA PRO A 233 -7.65 -83.52 -100.19
C PRO A 233 -6.28 -83.17 -99.60
N GLN A 234 -5.84 -81.94 -99.85
CA GLN A 234 -4.55 -81.42 -99.40
C GLN A 234 -4.68 -80.02 -98.78
N GLY A 235 -3.75 -79.67 -97.90
CA GLY A 235 -3.60 -78.33 -97.35
C GLY A 235 -4.70 -77.85 -96.39
N LEU A 236 -5.50 -78.75 -95.78
CA LEU A 236 -6.44 -78.39 -94.71
C LEU A 236 -5.72 -77.67 -93.55
N GLN A 237 -6.09 -76.41 -93.30
CA GLN A 237 -5.48 -75.53 -92.30
C GLN A 237 -6.52 -74.60 -91.64
N LEU A 238 -6.19 -74.07 -90.46
CA LEU A 238 -6.97 -73.04 -89.79
C LEU A 238 -6.56 -71.65 -90.34
N LEU A 239 -7.55 -70.82 -90.69
CA LEU A 239 -7.33 -69.44 -91.17
C LEU A 239 -7.66 -68.39 -90.11
N ARG A 240 -8.68 -68.63 -89.27
CA ARG A 240 -9.09 -67.74 -88.18
C ARG A 240 -9.93 -68.50 -87.15
N SER A 241 -9.72 -68.21 -85.86
CA SER A 241 -10.63 -68.56 -84.76
C SER A 241 -11.47 -67.35 -84.33
N THR A 242 -12.65 -67.63 -83.75
CA THR A 242 -13.36 -66.72 -82.84
C THR A 242 -13.75 -67.51 -81.58
N GLU A 243 -14.50 -66.91 -80.67
CA GLU A 243 -15.10 -67.62 -79.53
C GLU A 243 -16.09 -68.72 -79.99
N ASP A 244 -16.79 -68.53 -81.11
CA ASP A 244 -17.88 -69.40 -81.57
C ASP A 244 -17.67 -70.05 -82.97
N SER A 245 -16.54 -69.77 -83.63
CA SER A 245 -16.28 -70.24 -85.00
C SER A 245 -14.81 -70.62 -85.27
N LEU A 246 -14.64 -71.48 -86.28
CA LEU A 246 -13.35 -71.86 -86.85
C LEU A 246 -13.44 -71.78 -88.38
N LEU A 247 -12.79 -70.77 -88.97
CA LEU A 247 -12.66 -70.64 -90.41
C LEU A 247 -11.49 -71.52 -90.87
N VAL A 248 -11.81 -72.60 -91.58
CA VAL A 248 -10.83 -73.55 -92.13
C VAL A 248 -10.73 -73.42 -93.66
N GLY A 249 -9.56 -73.67 -94.22
CA GLY A 249 -9.29 -73.62 -95.66
C GLY A 249 -8.49 -74.81 -96.15
N TRP A 250 -8.57 -75.12 -97.44
CA TRP A 250 -7.87 -76.24 -98.09
C TRP A 250 -7.53 -75.92 -99.56
N VAL A 251 -6.72 -76.76 -100.21
CA VAL A 251 -6.39 -76.61 -101.64
C VAL A 251 -7.56 -77.11 -102.50
N PRO A 252 -8.05 -76.34 -103.50
CA PRO A 252 -9.11 -76.81 -104.40
C PRO A 252 -8.69 -78.07 -105.18
N SER A 253 -9.56 -79.07 -105.21
CA SER A 253 -9.42 -80.25 -106.08
C SER A 253 -10.37 -80.14 -107.26
N SER A 254 -9.83 -80.03 -108.49
CA SER A 254 -10.61 -80.10 -109.73
C SER A 254 -11.25 -81.48 -109.95
N GLU A 255 -10.69 -82.50 -109.31
CA GLU A 255 -11.07 -83.89 -109.47
C GLU A 255 -12.29 -84.29 -108.61
N ALA A 256 -12.58 -83.57 -107.53
CA ALA A 256 -13.72 -83.86 -106.66
C ALA A 256 -15.05 -83.36 -107.26
N ASP A 257 -16.14 -84.08 -107.00
CA ASP A 257 -17.51 -83.58 -107.28
C ASP A 257 -18.00 -82.67 -106.15
N HIS A 258 -17.60 -82.96 -104.92
CA HIS A 258 -17.78 -82.14 -103.72
C HIS A 258 -16.81 -82.58 -102.61
N TYR A 259 -16.72 -81.81 -101.52
CA TYR A 259 -15.99 -82.19 -100.31
C TYR A 259 -16.95 -82.60 -99.19
N LEU A 260 -16.48 -83.45 -98.28
CA LEU A 260 -17.16 -83.80 -97.03
C LEU A 260 -16.30 -83.35 -95.85
N LEU A 261 -16.74 -82.26 -95.19
CA LEU A 261 -16.12 -81.69 -94.01
C LEU A 261 -16.80 -82.24 -92.76
N SER A 262 -16.05 -82.71 -91.76
CA SER A 262 -16.58 -83.22 -90.49
C SER A 262 -15.93 -82.56 -89.30
N TYR A 263 -16.66 -82.27 -88.22
CA TYR A 263 -16.08 -81.65 -87.02
C TYR A 263 -16.72 -82.14 -85.71
N SER A 264 -15.88 -82.27 -84.68
CA SER A 264 -16.24 -82.72 -83.32
C SER A 264 -15.32 -82.10 -82.27
N PRO A 265 -15.79 -81.85 -81.04
CA PRO A 265 -14.88 -81.59 -79.92
C PRO A 265 -13.91 -82.77 -79.75
N LEU A 266 -12.66 -82.48 -79.36
CA LEU A 266 -11.64 -83.49 -79.08
C LEU A 266 -12.11 -84.45 -77.96
N GLY A 267 -12.01 -85.76 -78.20
CA GLY A 267 -12.55 -86.79 -77.29
C GLY A 267 -14.05 -87.02 -77.43
N LYS A 268 -14.73 -86.39 -78.41
CA LYS A 268 -16.15 -86.61 -78.74
C LYS A 268 -16.37 -86.89 -80.23
N GLU A 269 -15.41 -87.55 -80.88
CA GLU A 269 -15.46 -87.87 -82.32
C GLU A 269 -16.74 -88.61 -82.76
N LEU A 270 -17.31 -89.46 -81.89
CA LEU A 270 -18.57 -90.18 -82.15
C LEU A 270 -19.80 -89.27 -82.35
N SER A 271 -19.72 -87.99 -81.96
CA SER A 271 -20.77 -86.98 -82.19
C SER A 271 -20.43 -85.99 -83.31
N GLY A 272 -19.50 -86.36 -84.20
CA GLY A 272 -19.05 -85.49 -85.30
C GLY A 272 -20.17 -85.11 -86.26
N LYS A 273 -20.39 -83.81 -86.45
CA LYS A 273 -21.25 -83.27 -87.49
C LYS A 273 -20.54 -83.38 -88.84
N GLN A 274 -21.28 -83.71 -89.90
CA GLN A 274 -20.78 -83.72 -91.27
C GLN A 274 -21.51 -82.66 -92.11
N ILE A 275 -20.78 -82.01 -93.01
CA ILE A 275 -21.24 -80.97 -93.93
C ILE A 275 -20.72 -81.30 -95.33
N GLN A 276 -21.63 -81.35 -96.30
CA GLN A 276 -21.28 -81.46 -97.70
C GLN A 276 -20.98 -80.05 -98.24
N VAL A 277 -19.78 -79.84 -98.78
CA VAL A 277 -19.30 -78.54 -99.26
C VAL A 277 -19.12 -78.60 -100.78
N PRO A 278 -19.71 -77.69 -101.58
CA PRO A 278 -19.54 -77.66 -103.03
C PRO A 278 -18.07 -77.57 -103.46
N LYS A 279 -17.71 -78.19 -104.59
CA LYS A 279 -16.31 -78.27 -105.08
C LYS A 279 -15.67 -76.89 -105.35
N GLU A 280 -16.49 -75.88 -105.65
CA GLU A 280 -16.10 -74.49 -105.88
C GLU A 280 -15.59 -73.81 -104.59
N GLN A 281 -15.98 -74.31 -103.42
CA GLN A 281 -15.67 -73.72 -102.12
C GLN A 281 -14.44 -74.40 -101.48
N HIS A 282 -13.42 -73.60 -101.19
CA HIS A 282 -12.11 -74.04 -100.68
C HIS A 282 -11.82 -73.51 -99.25
N SER A 283 -12.81 -72.91 -98.61
CA SER A 283 -12.79 -72.51 -97.20
C SER A 283 -14.20 -72.51 -96.62
N TYR A 284 -14.35 -72.94 -95.37
CA TYR A 284 -15.64 -73.05 -94.69
C TYR A 284 -15.56 -72.48 -93.27
N ASP A 285 -16.53 -71.66 -92.89
CA ASP A 285 -16.63 -71.09 -91.55
C ASP A 285 -17.51 -72.00 -90.68
N ILE A 286 -16.90 -72.72 -89.73
CA ILE A 286 -17.58 -73.67 -88.87
C ILE A 286 -18.20 -72.91 -87.70
N LEU A 287 -19.43 -72.43 -87.87
CA LEU A 287 -20.17 -71.65 -86.88
C LEU A 287 -20.82 -72.52 -85.78
N GLY A 288 -21.08 -71.89 -84.63
CA GLY A 288 -21.85 -72.50 -83.53
C GLY A 288 -21.05 -73.49 -82.69
N LEU A 289 -19.80 -73.13 -82.41
CA LEU A 289 -18.86 -73.86 -81.56
C LEU A 289 -18.88 -73.32 -80.12
N LEU A 290 -18.26 -74.05 -79.21
CA LEU A 290 -18.06 -73.63 -77.82
C LEU A 290 -16.72 -72.89 -77.70
N PRO A 291 -16.60 -71.78 -76.95
CA PRO A 291 -15.32 -71.08 -76.81
C PRO A 291 -14.29 -71.83 -75.96
N GLY A 292 -13.02 -71.49 -76.14
CA GLY A 292 -11.87 -72.12 -75.50
C GLY A 292 -11.81 -73.64 -75.68
N THR A 293 -12.44 -74.19 -76.72
CA THR A 293 -12.67 -75.62 -76.90
C THR A 293 -11.90 -76.13 -78.11
N LYS A 294 -11.21 -77.26 -77.94
CA LYS A 294 -10.39 -77.88 -78.99
C LYS A 294 -11.24 -78.82 -79.83
N TYR A 295 -11.21 -78.62 -81.15
CA TYR A 295 -11.97 -79.37 -82.14
C TYR A 295 -11.04 -80.18 -83.06
N VAL A 296 -11.51 -81.37 -83.41
CA VAL A 296 -11.00 -82.18 -84.52
C VAL A 296 -11.84 -81.84 -85.75
N VAL A 297 -11.17 -81.44 -86.84
CA VAL A 297 -11.79 -81.22 -88.16
C VAL A 297 -11.19 -82.22 -89.14
N THR A 298 -12.01 -82.84 -90.00
CA THR A 298 -11.53 -83.73 -91.08
C THR A 298 -12.19 -83.38 -92.40
N LEU A 299 -11.47 -83.56 -93.50
CA LEU A 299 -11.92 -83.26 -94.86
C LEU A 299 -11.70 -84.47 -95.76
N ARG A 300 -12.66 -84.81 -96.62
CA ARG A 300 -12.55 -85.82 -97.70
C ARG A 300 -12.98 -85.22 -99.03
N ASN A 301 -12.38 -85.66 -100.12
CA ASN A 301 -12.92 -85.51 -101.47
C ASN A 301 -13.98 -86.59 -101.71
N VAL A 302 -14.99 -86.32 -102.55
CA VAL A 302 -15.96 -87.32 -102.99
C VAL A 302 -16.10 -87.27 -104.51
N LYS A 303 -16.09 -88.43 -105.16
CA LYS A 303 -16.19 -88.59 -106.62
C LYS A 303 -17.09 -89.77 -106.96
N LYS A 304 -18.18 -89.55 -107.71
CA LYS A 304 -19.24 -90.56 -107.97
C LYS A 304 -19.66 -91.33 -106.71
N ASP A 305 -19.96 -90.60 -105.64
CA ASP A 305 -20.33 -91.11 -104.31
C ASP A 305 -19.27 -91.96 -103.57
N VAL A 306 -18.06 -92.11 -104.13
CA VAL A 306 -16.91 -92.73 -103.44
C VAL A 306 -16.12 -91.65 -102.68
N PRO A 307 -15.94 -91.76 -101.35
CA PRO A 307 -15.14 -90.82 -100.56
C PRO A 307 -13.66 -91.21 -100.50
N SER A 308 -12.77 -90.20 -100.46
CA SER A 308 -11.34 -90.39 -100.23
C SER A 308 -11.01 -90.72 -98.77
N SER A 309 -9.74 -91.06 -98.51
CA SER A 309 -9.17 -90.96 -97.16
C SER A 309 -9.23 -89.50 -96.64
N PRO A 310 -9.34 -89.29 -95.31
CA PRO A 310 -9.43 -87.96 -94.73
C PRO A 310 -8.07 -87.28 -94.51
N GLN A 311 -8.04 -85.96 -94.67
CA GLN A 311 -7.05 -85.10 -94.01
C GLN A 311 -7.61 -84.62 -92.66
N HIS A 312 -6.76 -84.44 -91.65
CA HIS A 312 -7.12 -84.04 -90.28
C HIS A 312 -6.49 -82.69 -89.88
N LEU A 313 -7.20 -81.93 -89.04
CA LEU A 313 -6.76 -80.67 -88.43
C LEU A 313 -7.22 -80.60 -86.97
N LEU A 314 -6.38 -80.07 -86.09
CA LEU A 314 -6.72 -79.69 -84.71
C LEU A 314 -6.73 -78.17 -84.59
N ALA A 315 -7.80 -77.61 -84.04
CA ALA A 315 -7.98 -76.17 -83.89
C ALA A 315 -8.72 -75.86 -82.58
N THR A 316 -8.49 -74.68 -81.99
CA THR A 316 -9.14 -74.24 -80.75
C THR A 316 -9.84 -72.91 -81.01
N THR A 317 -11.05 -72.75 -80.48
CA THR A 317 -11.77 -71.46 -80.42
C THR A 317 -11.16 -70.54 -79.36
N ASP A 318 -11.31 -69.23 -79.53
CA ASP A 318 -10.83 -68.22 -78.58
C ASP A 318 -11.58 -68.31 -77.23
N LEU A 319 -11.02 -67.72 -76.17
CA LEU A 319 -11.76 -67.51 -74.92
C LEU A 319 -12.82 -66.42 -75.08
N ALA A 320 -13.99 -66.61 -74.44
CA ALA A 320 -15.00 -65.56 -74.37
C ALA A 320 -14.52 -64.37 -73.54
N VAL A 321 -14.99 -63.18 -73.92
CA VAL A 321 -14.60 -61.92 -73.27
C VAL A 321 -15.22 -61.80 -71.87
N LEU A 322 -14.50 -61.18 -70.93
CA LEU A 322 -15.05 -60.76 -69.63
C LEU A 322 -16.32 -59.90 -69.83
N GLY A 323 -17.24 -59.94 -68.85
CA GLY A 323 -18.37 -59.01 -68.81
C GLY A 323 -17.94 -57.63 -68.34
N THR A 324 -18.83 -56.92 -67.64
CA THR A 324 -18.49 -55.61 -67.06
C THR A 324 -17.70 -55.75 -65.75
N ALA A 325 -16.91 -54.72 -65.43
CA ALA A 325 -16.09 -54.63 -64.22
C ALA A 325 -16.13 -53.20 -63.66
N TRP A 326 -16.12 -53.06 -62.33
CA TRP A 326 -16.19 -51.78 -61.63
C TRP A 326 -15.58 -51.88 -60.23
N VAL A 327 -15.37 -50.74 -59.59
CA VAL A 327 -15.00 -50.63 -58.17
C VAL A 327 -16.29 -50.60 -57.35
N THR A 328 -16.38 -51.41 -56.28
CA THR A 328 -17.55 -51.51 -55.39
C THR A 328 -17.40 -50.74 -54.09
N ASP A 329 -16.18 -50.59 -53.58
CA ASP A 329 -15.88 -49.85 -52.36
C ASP A 329 -14.49 -49.21 -52.48
N GLU A 330 -14.32 -48.02 -51.91
CA GLU A 330 -13.09 -47.22 -51.96
C GLU A 330 -12.71 -46.84 -50.52
N THR A 331 -11.49 -47.16 -50.09
CA THR A 331 -11.01 -46.81 -48.74
C THR A 331 -9.71 -46.00 -48.82
N GLU A 332 -9.26 -45.48 -47.68
CA GLU A 332 -7.98 -44.75 -47.57
C GLU A 332 -6.76 -45.59 -48.01
N SER A 333 -6.83 -46.92 -48.05
CA SER A 333 -5.71 -47.78 -48.51
C SER A 333 -6.10 -49.07 -49.25
N SER A 334 -7.34 -49.17 -49.74
CA SER A 334 -7.77 -50.28 -50.60
C SER A 334 -8.83 -49.91 -51.64
N LEU A 335 -8.93 -50.74 -52.68
CA LEU A 335 -9.95 -50.66 -53.73
C LEU A 335 -10.57 -52.04 -53.94
N ASP A 336 -11.87 -52.14 -53.70
CA ASP A 336 -12.61 -53.40 -53.81
C ASP A 336 -13.19 -53.53 -55.22
N VAL A 337 -12.71 -54.49 -56.01
CA VAL A 337 -12.98 -54.59 -57.46
C VAL A 337 -13.84 -55.81 -57.78
N GLU A 338 -14.96 -55.64 -58.49
CA GLU A 338 -15.88 -56.71 -58.86
C GLU A 338 -16.07 -56.78 -60.39
N TRP A 339 -16.12 -57.99 -60.94
CA TRP A 339 -16.30 -58.23 -62.37
C TRP A 339 -17.16 -59.47 -62.67
N GLU A 340 -17.85 -59.42 -63.80
CA GLU A 340 -18.74 -60.49 -64.25
C GLU A 340 -17.95 -61.66 -64.85
N ASN A 341 -18.22 -62.87 -64.36
CA ASN A 341 -17.57 -64.09 -64.81
C ASN A 341 -18.12 -64.49 -66.21
N PRO A 342 -17.27 -64.71 -67.23
CA PRO A 342 -17.74 -65.08 -68.57
C PRO A 342 -18.41 -66.45 -68.55
N PRO A 343 -19.33 -66.74 -69.51
CA PRO A 343 -20.08 -68.00 -69.53
C PRO A 343 -19.21 -69.24 -69.80
N THR A 344 -17.99 -69.03 -70.27
CA THR A 344 -16.97 -70.08 -70.45
C THR A 344 -16.25 -70.37 -69.15
N GLU A 345 -15.84 -71.63 -68.98
CA GLU A 345 -14.88 -72.03 -67.95
C GLU A 345 -13.54 -71.29 -68.14
N VAL A 346 -13.01 -70.72 -67.06
CA VAL A 346 -11.77 -69.92 -66.97
C VAL A 346 -11.16 -70.29 -65.63
N ASP A 347 -9.86 -70.56 -65.59
CA ASP A 347 -9.21 -71.17 -64.42
C ASP A 347 -8.95 -70.11 -63.33
N TYR A 348 -8.45 -68.94 -63.73
CA TYR A 348 -8.18 -67.80 -62.87
C TYR A 348 -8.14 -66.49 -63.68
N TYR A 349 -8.07 -65.36 -62.97
CA TYR A 349 -7.87 -64.03 -63.52
C TYR A 349 -6.51 -63.49 -63.09
N LYS A 350 -5.79 -62.87 -64.02
CA LYS A 350 -4.57 -62.11 -63.77
C LYS A 350 -4.97 -60.65 -63.58
N LEU A 351 -4.79 -60.12 -62.38
CA LEU A 351 -5.11 -58.74 -62.02
C LEU A 351 -3.82 -57.93 -61.96
N LEU A 352 -3.75 -56.84 -62.73
CA LEU A 352 -2.59 -55.95 -62.85
C LEU A 352 -2.97 -54.54 -62.40
N TYR A 353 -2.32 -54.00 -61.38
CA TYR A 353 -2.63 -52.66 -60.86
C TYR A 353 -1.40 -51.79 -60.63
N SER A 354 -1.56 -50.48 -60.85
CA SER A 354 -0.48 -49.48 -60.79
C SER A 354 -1.05 -48.08 -60.53
N PRO A 355 -0.35 -47.17 -59.82
CA PRO A 355 -0.75 -45.76 -59.78
C PRO A 355 -0.69 -45.14 -61.18
N LEU A 356 -1.61 -44.23 -61.54
CA LEU A 356 -1.62 -43.59 -62.87
C LEU A 356 -0.33 -42.80 -63.21
N THR A 357 0.45 -42.44 -62.20
CA THR A 357 1.74 -41.74 -62.30
C THR A 357 2.95 -42.66 -62.13
N GLY A 358 2.74 -43.94 -61.79
CA GLY A 358 3.78 -44.91 -61.50
C GLY A 358 4.11 -45.82 -62.68
N GLN A 359 5.30 -46.44 -62.62
CA GLN A 359 5.74 -47.44 -63.61
C GLN A 359 5.79 -48.86 -63.00
N GLU A 360 5.58 -48.98 -61.69
CA GLU A 360 5.55 -50.24 -60.95
C GLU A 360 4.15 -50.85 -61.04
N VAL A 361 4.06 -52.05 -61.62
CA VAL A 361 2.81 -52.78 -61.82
C VAL A 361 2.82 -54.01 -60.91
N ALA A 362 1.93 -54.01 -59.92
CA ALA A 362 1.69 -55.17 -59.08
C ALA A 362 0.79 -56.17 -59.81
N GLU A 363 1.09 -57.46 -59.65
CA GLU A 363 0.33 -58.56 -60.26
C GLU A 363 -0.19 -59.51 -59.18
N VAL A 364 -1.46 -59.92 -59.30
CA VAL A 364 -2.03 -60.97 -58.45
C VAL A 364 -2.96 -61.89 -59.25
N THR A 365 -2.86 -63.18 -58.98
CA THR A 365 -3.73 -64.22 -59.56
C THR A 365 -4.95 -64.43 -58.66
N VAL A 366 -6.14 -64.16 -59.18
CA VAL A 366 -7.42 -64.33 -58.47
C VAL A 366 -8.14 -65.56 -59.03
N PRO A 367 -8.40 -66.62 -58.24
CA PRO A 367 -9.13 -67.79 -58.73
C PRO A 367 -10.57 -67.42 -59.09
N ARG A 368 -11.16 -68.11 -60.07
CA ARG A 368 -12.54 -67.85 -60.47
C ARG A 368 -13.53 -68.24 -59.37
N SER A 369 -14.44 -67.32 -59.00
CA SER A 369 -15.55 -67.63 -58.10
C SER A 369 -16.60 -68.56 -58.75
N SER A 370 -17.29 -69.35 -57.92
CA SER A 370 -18.47 -70.13 -58.31
C SER A 370 -19.70 -69.26 -58.61
N ASP A 371 -19.71 -68.03 -58.11
CA ASP A 371 -20.79 -67.05 -58.35
C ASP A 371 -20.76 -66.49 -59.79
N PRO A 372 -21.83 -65.83 -60.27
CA PRO A 372 -21.82 -65.14 -61.57
C PRO A 372 -20.81 -63.98 -61.68
N LYS A 373 -20.12 -63.63 -60.58
CA LYS A 373 -19.11 -62.59 -60.51
C LYS A 373 -17.93 -63.03 -59.64
N SER A 374 -16.76 -62.45 -59.88
CA SER A 374 -15.60 -62.53 -58.98
C SER A 374 -15.28 -61.15 -58.41
N ARG A 375 -14.68 -61.11 -57.22
CA ARG A 375 -14.26 -59.90 -56.52
C ARG A 375 -12.83 -60.07 -56.00
N TYR A 376 -12.09 -58.96 -55.91
CA TYR A 376 -10.81 -58.91 -55.21
C TYR A 376 -10.60 -57.55 -54.53
N ASP A 377 -10.20 -57.58 -53.25
CA ASP A 377 -9.84 -56.41 -52.44
C ASP A 377 -8.34 -56.09 -52.64
N ILE A 378 -8.05 -55.01 -53.36
CA ILE A 378 -6.68 -54.56 -53.60
C ILE A 378 -6.23 -53.73 -52.38
N THR A 379 -5.57 -54.39 -51.42
CA THR A 379 -5.09 -53.76 -50.17
C THR A 379 -3.66 -53.23 -50.26
N GLY A 380 -3.31 -52.28 -49.38
CA GLY A 380 -1.95 -51.72 -49.27
C GLY A 380 -1.66 -50.57 -50.24
N LEU A 381 -2.70 -49.90 -50.72
CA LEU A 381 -2.62 -48.78 -51.65
C LEU A 381 -2.32 -47.45 -50.93
N GLN A 382 -1.79 -46.47 -51.68
CA GLN A 382 -1.52 -45.13 -51.18
C GLN A 382 -2.82 -44.31 -51.10
N PRO A 383 -3.06 -43.51 -50.04
CA PRO A 383 -4.24 -42.64 -49.95
C PRO A 383 -4.34 -41.59 -51.05
N GLY A 384 -5.57 -41.16 -51.36
CA GLY A 384 -5.86 -40.07 -52.31
C GLY A 384 -5.25 -40.26 -53.70
N THR A 385 -5.07 -41.49 -54.16
CA THR A 385 -4.27 -41.83 -55.34
C THR A 385 -5.11 -42.56 -56.38
N ASP A 386 -4.99 -42.12 -57.65
CA ASP A 386 -5.69 -42.72 -58.78
C ASP A 386 -4.92 -43.97 -59.27
N TYR A 387 -5.59 -45.13 -59.25
CA TYR A 387 -5.04 -46.41 -59.69
C TYR A 387 -5.65 -46.86 -61.02
N LYS A 388 -4.78 -47.40 -61.89
CA LYS A 388 -5.13 -48.09 -63.12
C LYS A 388 -5.11 -49.59 -62.86
N ILE A 389 -6.24 -50.26 -63.08
CA ILE A 389 -6.45 -51.68 -62.78
C ILE A 389 -6.88 -52.40 -64.05
N THR A 390 -6.27 -53.55 -64.35
CA THR A 390 -6.52 -54.34 -65.55
C THR A 390 -6.79 -55.79 -65.15
N ILE A 391 -7.84 -56.40 -65.69
CA ILE A 391 -8.25 -57.79 -65.38
C ILE A 391 -8.16 -58.63 -66.66
N VAL A 392 -7.49 -59.78 -66.60
CA VAL A 392 -7.28 -60.67 -67.75
C VAL A 392 -7.72 -62.10 -67.43
N PRO A 393 -8.57 -62.76 -68.23
CA PRO A 393 -8.98 -64.15 -67.99
C PRO A 393 -7.97 -65.15 -68.55
N MET A 394 -7.64 -66.19 -67.77
CA MET A 394 -6.66 -67.22 -68.11
C MET A 394 -7.27 -68.62 -68.10
N ARG A 395 -6.97 -69.44 -69.11
CA ARG A 395 -7.31 -70.88 -69.12
C ARG A 395 -6.16 -71.69 -69.73
N GLY A 396 -5.46 -72.46 -68.92
CA GLY A 396 -4.13 -72.97 -69.27
C GLY A 396 -3.22 -71.82 -69.74
N ASP A 397 -2.56 -72.02 -70.89
CA ASP A 397 -1.69 -71.02 -71.53
C ASP A 397 -2.46 -69.98 -72.39
N LEU A 398 -3.79 -69.99 -72.39
CA LEU A 398 -4.60 -69.05 -73.18
C LEU A 398 -4.99 -67.81 -72.37
N GLU A 399 -4.49 -66.66 -72.81
CA GLU A 399 -4.85 -65.32 -72.33
C GLU A 399 -6.02 -64.76 -73.14
N GLY A 400 -7.11 -64.37 -72.49
CA GLY A 400 -8.24 -63.69 -73.13
C GLY A 400 -8.11 -62.16 -73.09
N LYS A 401 -9.08 -61.44 -73.68
CA LYS A 401 -9.01 -59.98 -73.80
C LYS A 401 -9.08 -59.28 -72.43
N PRO A 402 -8.18 -58.33 -72.12
CA PRO A 402 -8.19 -57.61 -70.86
C PRO A 402 -9.31 -56.56 -70.79
N ILE A 403 -9.88 -56.36 -69.60
CA ILE A 403 -10.73 -55.20 -69.28
C ILE A 403 -9.94 -54.22 -68.40
N LEU A 404 -10.15 -52.91 -68.63
CA LEU A 404 -9.45 -51.80 -67.99
C LEU A 404 -10.43 -50.95 -67.17
N LEU A 405 -10.08 -50.67 -65.92
CA LEU A 405 -10.82 -49.77 -65.02
C LEU A 405 -9.87 -48.87 -64.22
N THR A 406 -10.45 -47.84 -63.60
CA THR A 406 -9.75 -46.88 -62.74
C THR A 406 -10.53 -46.68 -61.45
N GLY A 407 -9.84 -46.68 -60.31
CA GLY A 407 -10.41 -46.38 -58.99
C GLY A 407 -9.52 -45.39 -58.23
N ARG A 408 -10.06 -44.75 -57.20
CA ARG A 408 -9.33 -43.77 -56.38
C ARG A 408 -9.47 -44.11 -54.89
N THR A 409 -8.36 -44.25 -54.20
CA THR A 409 -8.37 -44.37 -52.73
C THR A 409 -8.84 -43.08 -52.07
N GLU A 410 -9.54 -43.19 -50.94
CA GLU A 410 -9.98 -42.03 -50.16
C GLU A 410 -8.79 -41.20 -49.65
N ILE A 411 -9.04 -39.93 -49.33
CA ILE A 411 -8.07 -39.06 -48.65
C ILE A 411 -7.94 -39.52 -47.21
N ASP A 412 -6.74 -39.86 -46.75
CA ASP A 412 -6.52 -40.26 -45.36
C ASP A 412 -6.83 -39.11 -44.39
N SER A 413 -7.28 -39.49 -43.19
CA SER A 413 -7.89 -38.57 -42.24
C SER A 413 -6.89 -38.03 -41.21
N PRO A 414 -6.87 -36.71 -40.91
CA PRO A 414 -5.90 -36.12 -39.99
C PRO A 414 -5.89 -36.79 -38.60
N THR A 415 -4.74 -37.37 -38.20
CA THR A 415 -4.57 -38.02 -36.90
C THR A 415 -4.07 -37.06 -35.82
N ASN A 416 -4.21 -37.49 -34.55
CA ASN A 416 -3.73 -36.78 -33.36
C ASN A 416 -4.12 -35.29 -33.30
N VAL A 417 -5.38 -34.98 -33.64
CA VAL A 417 -5.95 -33.63 -33.52
C VAL A 417 -6.06 -33.23 -32.05
N VAL A 418 -5.20 -32.29 -31.62
CA VAL A 418 -5.13 -31.79 -30.24
C VAL A 418 -5.31 -30.28 -30.19
N THR A 419 -5.75 -29.79 -29.02
CA THR A 419 -5.82 -28.36 -28.71
C THR A 419 -4.75 -28.02 -27.68
N ASP A 420 -3.84 -27.14 -28.04
CA ASP A 420 -2.76 -26.66 -27.18
C ASP A 420 -2.77 -25.12 -27.09
N GLN A 421 -1.97 -24.56 -26.18
CA GLN A 421 -1.79 -23.11 -26.00
C GLN A 421 -3.11 -22.30 -25.91
N VAL A 422 -4.13 -22.86 -25.25
CA VAL A 422 -5.45 -22.26 -25.08
C VAL A 422 -5.38 -20.99 -24.21
N THR A 423 -6.15 -19.96 -24.58
CA THR A 423 -6.30 -18.68 -23.84
C THR A 423 -7.78 -18.41 -23.55
N GLU A 424 -8.09 -17.18 -23.10
CA GLU A 424 -9.48 -16.72 -22.94
C GLU A 424 -10.20 -16.49 -24.28
N ASP A 425 -9.47 -16.22 -25.37
CA ASP A 425 -9.99 -15.76 -26.67
C ASP A 425 -9.43 -16.51 -27.90
N THR A 426 -8.43 -17.38 -27.71
CA THR A 426 -7.76 -18.15 -28.77
C THR A 426 -7.45 -19.58 -28.32
N ALA A 427 -7.19 -20.46 -29.29
CA ALA A 427 -6.66 -21.81 -29.06
C ALA A 427 -5.82 -22.24 -30.26
N VAL A 428 -4.67 -22.89 -30.03
CA VAL A 428 -3.94 -23.58 -31.10
C VAL A 428 -4.57 -24.96 -31.29
N VAL A 429 -4.78 -25.32 -32.55
CA VAL A 429 -5.22 -26.66 -32.95
C VAL A 429 -4.12 -27.23 -33.83
N SER A 430 -3.63 -28.41 -33.50
CA SER A 430 -2.55 -29.08 -34.21
C SER A 430 -2.91 -30.54 -34.50
N TRP A 431 -2.39 -31.08 -35.60
CA TRP A 431 -2.65 -32.44 -36.09
C TRP A 431 -1.43 -32.99 -36.85
N GLU A 432 -1.45 -34.28 -37.14
CA GLU A 432 -0.48 -34.93 -38.02
C GLU A 432 -0.88 -34.76 -39.50
N PRO A 433 0.08 -34.44 -40.40
CA PRO A 433 -0.23 -34.31 -41.82
C PRO A 433 -0.71 -35.62 -42.45
N VAL A 434 -1.66 -35.52 -43.37
CA VAL A 434 -2.14 -36.64 -44.19
C VAL A 434 -1.15 -36.97 -45.31
N GLN A 435 -1.12 -38.22 -45.76
CA GLN A 435 -0.22 -38.74 -46.80
C GLN A 435 -0.70 -38.40 -48.21
N ALA A 436 -2.02 -38.35 -48.41
CA ALA A 436 -2.63 -37.96 -49.67
C ALA A 436 -2.19 -36.55 -50.11
N VAL A 437 -1.99 -36.37 -51.42
CA VAL A 437 -1.78 -35.03 -51.99
C VAL A 437 -3.10 -34.26 -51.94
N ILE A 438 -3.15 -33.20 -51.14
CA ILE A 438 -4.36 -32.40 -50.89
C ILE A 438 -4.21 -30.95 -51.35
N ASP A 439 -5.32 -30.22 -51.41
CA ASP A 439 -5.34 -28.78 -51.71
C ASP A 439 -5.16 -27.95 -50.43
N LYS A 440 -5.87 -28.32 -49.37
CA LYS A 440 -5.90 -27.63 -48.06
C LYS A 440 -6.45 -28.54 -46.95
N TYR A 441 -6.26 -28.15 -45.70
CA TYR A 441 -7.10 -28.59 -44.59
C TYR A 441 -8.24 -27.59 -44.34
N VAL A 442 -9.33 -28.04 -43.73
CA VAL A 442 -10.40 -27.20 -43.21
C VAL A 442 -10.59 -27.49 -41.74
N VAL A 443 -10.63 -26.43 -40.93
CA VAL A 443 -10.85 -26.47 -39.49
C VAL A 443 -12.16 -25.76 -39.17
N ARG A 444 -13.18 -26.51 -38.76
CA ARG A 444 -14.47 -25.97 -38.27
C ARG A 444 -14.48 -25.98 -36.75
N TYR A 445 -14.74 -24.85 -36.12
CA TYR A 445 -14.95 -24.77 -34.68
C TYR A 445 -16.35 -24.24 -34.35
N THR A 446 -17.02 -24.89 -33.40
CA THR A 446 -18.43 -24.63 -33.07
C THR A 446 -18.58 -24.42 -31.57
N SER A 447 -19.18 -23.30 -31.15
CA SER A 447 -19.55 -23.00 -29.75
C SER A 447 -20.69 -23.87 -29.25
N ALA A 448 -20.95 -23.84 -27.94
CA ALA A 448 -22.03 -24.60 -27.30
C ALA A 448 -23.44 -24.15 -27.72
N ASP A 449 -23.57 -22.93 -28.26
CA ASP A 449 -24.80 -22.40 -28.87
C ASP A 449 -25.04 -22.87 -30.33
N GLY A 450 -24.05 -23.54 -30.94
CA GLY A 450 -24.10 -24.01 -32.33
C GLY A 450 -23.54 -23.03 -33.38
N GLN A 451 -23.00 -21.86 -33.02
CA GLN A 451 -22.33 -20.98 -33.99
C GLN A 451 -21.01 -21.63 -34.46
N ALA A 452 -20.98 -22.05 -35.72
CA ALA A 452 -19.79 -22.60 -36.37
C ALA A 452 -19.01 -21.53 -37.16
N ARG A 453 -17.68 -21.64 -37.17
CA ARG A 453 -16.77 -20.89 -38.05
C ARG A 453 -15.77 -21.83 -38.70
N ASP A 454 -15.43 -21.54 -39.96
CA ASP A 454 -14.52 -22.36 -40.77
C ASP A 454 -13.24 -21.58 -41.10
N THR A 455 -12.10 -22.23 -40.94
CA THR A 455 -10.78 -21.72 -41.31
C THR A 455 -10.14 -22.66 -42.32
N ALA A 456 -9.77 -22.14 -43.50
CA ALA A 456 -8.99 -22.89 -44.50
C ALA A 456 -7.49 -22.77 -44.17
N VAL A 457 -6.81 -23.90 -44.07
CA VAL A 457 -5.38 -23.99 -43.67
C VAL A 457 -4.57 -24.58 -44.83
N PRO A 458 -3.52 -23.90 -45.33
CA PRO A 458 -2.73 -24.39 -46.46
C PRO A 458 -2.14 -25.78 -46.21
N ARG A 459 -2.13 -26.65 -47.23
CA ARG A 459 -1.65 -28.05 -47.15
C ARG A 459 -0.26 -28.28 -46.53
N GLY A 460 0.60 -27.25 -46.51
CA GLY A 460 1.93 -27.29 -45.91
C GLY A 460 1.96 -26.91 -44.41
N GLN A 461 0.81 -26.76 -43.77
CA GLN A 461 0.64 -26.47 -42.35
C GLN A 461 -0.24 -27.54 -41.71
N SER A 462 0.14 -28.04 -40.53
CA SER A 462 -0.65 -29.00 -39.74
C SER A 462 -1.05 -28.43 -38.38
N SER A 463 -1.16 -27.11 -38.30
CA SER A 463 -1.74 -26.40 -37.16
C SER A 463 -2.34 -25.07 -37.59
N THR A 464 -3.24 -24.52 -36.77
CA THR A 464 -3.78 -23.17 -36.92
C THR A 464 -4.13 -22.57 -35.56
N VAL A 465 -4.17 -21.24 -35.47
CA VAL A 465 -4.70 -20.51 -34.31
C VAL A 465 -6.17 -20.19 -34.57
N LEU A 466 -7.05 -20.67 -33.70
CA LEU A 466 -8.44 -20.23 -33.62
C LEU A 466 -8.49 -18.90 -32.87
N THR A 467 -9.29 -17.95 -33.34
CA THR A 467 -9.32 -16.58 -32.79
C THR A 467 -10.74 -16.05 -32.66
N GLY A 468 -10.96 -15.16 -31.67
CA GLY A 468 -12.28 -14.60 -31.40
C GLY A 468 -13.23 -15.63 -30.78
N LEU A 469 -12.71 -16.48 -29.91
CA LEU A 469 -13.46 -17.39 -29.04
C LEU A 469 -14.03 -16.61 -27.83
N ALA A 470 -15.07 -17.16 -27.19
CA ALA A 470 -15.63 -16.63 -25.95
C ALA A 470 -14.91 -17.22 -24.72
N PRO A 471 -14.65 -16.44 -23.65
CA PRO A 471 -14.01 -16.95 -22.43
C PRO A 471 -14.85 -17.94 -21.63
N GLY A 472 -14.20 -18.97 -21.08
CA GLY A 472 -14.81 -20.00 -20.23
C GLY A 472 -15.77 -20.99 -20.92
N GLU A 473 -15.81 -21.00 -22.26
CA GLU A 473 -16.70 -21.81 -23.10
C GLU A 473 -15.99 -23.01 -23.75
N ALA A 474 -16.74 -24.08 -24.06
CA ALA A 474 -16.26 -25.25 -24.78
C ALA A 474 -16.61 -25.17 -26.27
N TYR A 475 -15.58 -25.26 -27.13
CA TYR A 475 -15.68 -25.32 -28.58
C TYR A 475 -15.34 -26.71 -29.08
N THR A 476 -16.24 -27.32 -29.85
CA THR A 476 -15.95 -28.57 -30.57
C THR A 476 -15.29 -28.24 -31.90
N VAL A 477 -14.04 -28.67 -32.08
CA VAL A 477 -13.24 -28.42 -33.28
C VAL A 477 -13.20 -29.69 -34.12
N HIS A 478 -13.45 -29.56 -35.43
CA HIS A 478 -13.34 -30.63 -36.43
C HIS A 478 -12.28 -30.24 -37.46
N VAL A 479 -11.43 -31.21 -37.85
CA VAL A 479 -10.39 -31.06 -38.86
C VAL A 479 -10.54 -32.14 -39.92
N TRP A 480 -10.44 -31.76 -41.18
CA TRP A 480 -10.39 -32.68 -42.32
C TRP A 480 -9.54 -32.09 -43.46
N ALA A 481 -9.13 -32.94 -44.40
CA ALA A 481 -8.43 -32.53 -45.60
C ALA A 481 -9.39 -32.47 -46.80
N GLU A 482 -9.14 -31.56 -47.75
CA GLU A 482 -9.95 -31.39 -48.96
C GLU A 482 -9.06 -31.47 -50.21
N ARG A 483 -9.51 -32.21 -51.23
CA ARG A 483 -8.89 -32.24 -52.57
C ARG A 483 -9.97 -32.32 -53.65
N GLY A 484 -10.03 -31.35 -54.55
CA GLY A 484 -10.88 -31.40 -55.75
C GLY A 484 -12.38 -31.60 -55.50
N GLY A 485 -12.89 -31.33 -54.30
CA GLY A 485 -14.28 -31.55 -53.88
C GLY A 485 -14.54 -32.85 -53.11
N GLN A 486 -13.52 -33.67 -52.83
CA GLN A 486 -13.59 -34.76 -51.85
C GLN A 486 -13.06 -34.28 -50.49
N ASP A 487 -13.77 -34.62 -49.41
CA ASP A 487 -13.39 -34.42 -48.00
C ASP A 487 -12.81 -35.73 -47.44
N SER A 488 -11.78 -35.67 -46.58
CA SER A 488 -11.43 -36.80 -45.70
C SER A 488 -12.48 -36.99 -44.60
N ARG A 489 -12.41 -38.10 -43.85
CA ARG A 489 -13.20 -38.24 -42.63
C ARG A 489 -12.75 -37.20 -41.60
N LYS A 490 -13.68 -36.77 -40.74
CA LYS A 490 -13.51 -35.58 -39.89
C LYS A 490 -13.08 -35.99 -38.48
N ALA A 491 -11.80 -35.80 -38.17
CA ALA A 491 -11.29 -35.93 -36.82
C ALA A 491 -11.74 -34.72 -35.97
N HIS A 492 -11.85 -34.88 -34.66
CA HIS A 492 -12.37 -33.83 -33.78
C HIS A 492 -11.72 -33.81 -32.40
N THR A 493 -11.83 -32.67 -31.72
CA THR A 493 -11.30 -32.41 -30.38
C THR A 493 -12.07 -31.25 -29.72
N THR A 494 -11.80 -30.93 -28.45
CA THR A 494 -12.57 -29.93 -27.69
C THR A 494 -11.67 -28.89 -27.04
N ALA A 495 -11.71 -27.65 -27.54
CA ALA A 495 -11.04 -26.50 -26.95
C ALA A 495 -11.92 -25.89 -25.85
N LEU A 496 -11.51 -25.98 -24.59
CA LEU A 496 -12.18 -25.32 -23.47
C LEU A 496 -11.41 -24.05 -23.09
N THR A 497 -11.90 -22.88 -23.49
CA THR A 497 -11.21 -21.60 -23.25
C THR A 497 -11.04 -21.29 -21.76
N ASP A 498 -10.02 -20.51 -21.45
CA ASP A 498 -9.78 -20.00 -20.10
C ASP A 498 -10.81 -18.96 -19.70
N ILE A 499 -11.01 -18.84 -18.38
CA ILE A 499 -11.85 -17.80 -17.78
C ILE A 499 -11.07 -16.49 -17.91
N ASP A 500 -11.69 -15.47 -18.51
CA ASP A 500 -11.04 -14.17 -18.64
C ASP A 500 -10.78 -13.53 -17.28
N SER A 501 -9.74 -12.70 -17.22
CA SER A 501 -9.25 -12.16 -15.95
C SER A 501 -9.96 -10.84 -15.61
N PRO A 502 -10.37 -10.60 -14.35
CA PRO A 502 -10.94 -9.33 -13.92
C PRO A 502 -10.03 -8.15 -14.32
N ARG A 503 -10.60 -7.12 -14.95
CA ARG A 503 -9.84 -5.98 -15.49
C ARG A 503 -10.14 -4.69 -14.72
N HIS A 504 -9.29 -3.67 -14.87
CA HIS A 504 -9.47 -2.36 -14.25
C HIS A 504 -9.69 -2.43 -12.72
N LEU A 505 -8.78 -3.10 -12.01
CA LEU A 505 -8.81 -3.13 -10.55
C LEU A 505 -8.53 -1.72 -10.00
N VAL A 506 -9.47 -1.19 -9.23
CA VAL A 506 -9.37 0.12 -8.57
C VAL A 506 -9.50 -0.08 -7.07
N THR A 507 -8.54 0.46 -6.33
CA THR A 507 -8.62 0.63 -4.88
C THR A 507 -9.29 1.97 -4.59
N ASP A 508 -10.48 1.96 -3.99
CA ASP A 508 -11.22 3.15 -3.56
C ASP A 508 -11.62 3.10 -2.08
N ARG A 509 -12.10 4.23 -1.53
CA ARG A 509 -12.60 4.34 -0.14
C ARG A 509 -11.65 3.76 0.92
N VAL A 510 -10.35 3.97 0.75
CA VAL A 510 -9.33 3.55 1.71
C VAL A 510 -9.55 4.24 3.05
N THR A 511 -9.29 3.50 4.13
CA THR A 511 -9.26 4.00 5.51
C THR A 511 -8.05 3.42 6.25
N GLU A 512 -7.95 3.70 7.55
CA GLU A 512 -6.93 3.14 8.44
C GLU A 512 -7.09 1.63 8.70
N THR A 513 -8.28 1.04 8.47
CA THR A 513 -8.53 -0.40 8.69
C THR A 513 -9.37 -1.10 7.62
N THR A 514 -9.81 -0.39 6.58
CA THR A 514 -10.57 -0.95 5.43
C THR A 514 -10.10 -0.37 4.10
N ALA A 515 -10.42 -1.07 3.01
CA ALA A 515 -10.26 -0.56 1.64
C ALA A 515 -11.30 -1.22 0.72
N THR A 516 -11.94 -0.45 -0.16
CA THR A 516 -12.80 -1.04 -1.20
C THR A 516 -11.94 -1.38 -2.42
N ILE A 517 -12.19 -2.56 -2.99
CA ILE A 517 -11.56 -3.02 -4.23
C ILE A 517 -12.69 -3.26 -5.21
N SER A 518 -12.61 -2.64 -6.38
CA SER A 518 -13.58 -2.79 -7.48
C SER A 518 -12.89 -3.21 -8.77
N TRP A 519 -13.62 -3.90 -9.66
CA TRP A 519 -13.12 -4.43 -10.92
C TRP A 519 -14.22 -4.47 -11.98
N ALA A 520 -13.84 -4.50 -13.26
CA ALA A 520 -14.75 -4.85 -14.35
C ALA A 520 -15.11 -6.34 -14.26
N PRO A 521 -16.42 -6.70 -14.34
CA PRO A 521 -16.84 -8.10 -14.42
C PRO A 521 -16.21 -8.86 -15.59
N VAL A 522 -16.00 -10.16 -15.41
CA VAL A 522 -15.52 -11.05 -16.47
C VAL A 522 -16.62 -11.40 -17.46
N GLN A 523 -16.25 -11.68 -18.71
CA GLN A 523 -17.18 -12.02 -19.79
C GLN A 523 -17.69 -13.47 -19.70
N ALA A 524 -16.90 -14.37 -19.09
CA ALA A 524 -17.28 -15.74 -18.82
C ALA A 524 -18.53 -15.84 -17.92
N ALA A 525 -19.72 -15.90 -18.52
CA ALA A 525 -21.04 -15.91 -17.86
C ALA A 525 -21.34 -17.12 -16.94
N VAL A 526 -20.33 -17.95 -16.68
CA VAL A 526 -20.42 -19.31 -16.12
C VAL A 526 -19.53 -19.52 -14.89
N ILE A 527 -19.05 -18.43 -14.27
CA ILE A 527 -18.27 -18.47 -13.02
C ILE A 527 -19.16 -18.68 -11.78
N ASP A 528 -18.61 -19.28 -10.72
CA ASP A 528 -19.32 -19.47 -9.44
C ASP A 528 -19.19 -18.24 -8.54
N ARG A 529 -17.99 -17.65 -8.50
CA ARG A 529 -17.60 -16.56 -7.60
C ARG A 529 -16.36 -15.82 -8.13
N TYR A 530 -16.12 -14.63 -7.60
CA TYR A 530 -14.77 -14.08 -7.53
C TYR A 530 -14.11 -14.48 -6.21
N MET A 531 -12.79 -14.56 -6.21
CA MET A 531 -11.95 -14.72 -5.02
C MET A 531 -11.02 -13.51 -4.93
N VAL A 532 -11.00 -12.88 -3.75
CA VAL A 532 -10.16 -11.72 -3.45
C VAL A 532 -9.19 -12.08 -2.33
N ARG A 533 -7.90 -12.08 -2.62
CA ARG A 533 -6.82 -12.32 -1.65
C ARG A 533 -6.08 -11.03 -1.38
N TYR A 534 -5.81 -10.72 -0.12
CA TYR A 534 -4.96 -9.60 0.26
C TYR A 534 -3.86 -10.04 1.22
N THR A 535 -2.63 -9.60 0.94
CA THR A 535 -1.41 -9.96 1.68
C THR A 535 -0.67 -8.68 2.07
N SER A 536 -0.36 -8.49 3.36
CA SER A 536 0.50 -7.38 3.80
C SER A 536 1.99 -7.70 3.61
N ALA A 537 2.82 -6.66 3.65
CA ALA A 537 4.29 -6.76 3.48
C ALA A 537 5.03 -7.68 4.47
N ASP A 538 4.40 -8.10 5.57
CA ASP A 538 4.90 -9.07 6.56
C ASP A 538 4.40 -10.52 6.33
N GLY A 539 3.55 -10.74 5.32
CA GLY A 539 3.09 -12.06 4.88
C GLY A 539 1.68 -12.46 5.35
N ASP A 540 1.06 -11.73 6.30
CA ASP A 540 -0.32 -12.01 6.71
C ASP A 540 -1.25 -11.96 5.49
N THR A 541 -1.90 -13.08 5.21
CA THR A 541 -2.73 -13.27 4.00
C THR A 541 -4.14 -13.66 4.39
N ARG A 542 -5.15 -13.04 3.77
CA ARG A 542 -6.56 -13.40 3.91
C ARG A 542 -7.23 -13.52 2.55
N GLU A 543 -8.23 -14.37 2.46
CA GLU A 543 -9.05 -14.59 1.26
C GLU A 543 -10.53 -14.37 1.57
N VAL A 544 -11.24 -13.73 0.64
CA VAL A 544 -12.66 -13.40 0.73
C VAL A 544 -13.36 -13.90 -0.56
N PRO A 545 -14.35 -14.80 -0.46
CA PRO A 545 -15.20 -15.15 -1.58
C PRO A 545 -16.23 -14.03 -1.82
N VAL A 546 -16.36 -13.61 -3.08
CA VAL A 546 -17.24 -12.51 -3.52
C VAL A 546 -18.22 -13.05 -4.56
N GLY A 547 -19.49 -12.66 -4.48
CA GLY A 547 -20.54 -13.22 -5.35
C GLY A 547 -20.31 -12.91 -6.83
N LYS A 548 -20.63 -13.83 -7.74
CA LYS A 548 -20.42 -13.64 -9.19
C LYS A 548 -21.11 -12.40 -9.80
N GLU A 549 -22.20 -11.94 -9.17
CA GLU A 549 -22.94 -10.72 -9.56
C GLU A 549 -22.32 -9.43 -8.99
N GLN A 550 -21.23 -9.52 -8.21
CA GLN A 550 -20.60 -8.39 -7.52
C GLN A 550 -19.27 -8.00 -8.20
N SER A 551 -19.13 -6.71 -8.51
CA SER A 551 -17.94 -6.10 -9.12
C SER A 551 -17.04 -5.38 -8.10
N SER A 552 -17.27 -5.56 -6.80
CA SER A 552 -16.51 -4.91 -5.74
C SER A 552 -16.64 -5.63 -4.40
N THR A 553 -15.67 -5.45 -3.50
CA THR A 553 -15.75 -5.88 -2.10
C THR A 553 -15.02 -4.90 -1.16
N GLU A 554 -15.41 -4.86 0.11
CA GLU A 554 -14.69 -4.12 1.16
C GLU A 554 -13.78 -5.07 1.95
N LEU A 555 -12.48 -4.83 1.89
CA LEU A 555 -11.48 -5.50 2.73
C LEU A 555 -11.55 -4.89 4.13
N THR A 556 -11.58 -5.73 5.17
CA THR A 556 -11.79 -5.29 6.55
C THR A 556 -10.77 -5.87 7.52
N GLY A 557 -10.53 -5.15 8.62
CA GLY A 557 -9.55 -5.55 9.64
C GLY A 557 -8.10 -5.50 9.14
N LEU A 558 -7.80 -4.55 8.26
CA LEU A 558 -6.43 -4.19 7.84
C LEU A 558 -5.71 -3.43 8.96
N ARG A 559 -4.37 -3.37 8.91
CA ARG A 559 -3.56 -2.54 9.83
C ARG A 559 -3.33 -1.12 9.24
N PRO A 560 -3.28 -0.06 10.06
CA PRO A 560 -2.98 1.30 9.59
C PRO A 560 -1.55 1.48 9.04
N GLY A 561 -1.41 2.31 8.01
CA GLY A 561 -0.12 2.69 7.41
C GLY A 561 0.69 1.54 6.78
N VAL A 562 0.00 0.44 6.42
CA VAL A 562 0.54 -0.80 5.83
C VAL A 562 0.06 -0.93 4.38
N GLU A 563 0.95 -1.38 3.50
CA GLU A 563 0.60 -1.70 2.12
C GLU A 563 0.21 -3.17 1.99
N TYR A 564 -0.93 -3.41 1.34
CA TYR A 564 -1.45 -4.74 1.02
C TYR A 564 -1.42 -4.96 -0.50
N THR A 565 -0.83 -6.07 -0.95
CA THR A 565 -0.97 -6.54 -2.33
C THR A 565 -2.27 -7.34 -2.45
N VAL A 566 -3.23 -6.83 -3.20
CA VAL A 566 -4.53 -7.47 -3.46
C VAL A 566 -4.47 -8.21 -4.78
N HIS A 567 -5.01 -9.42 -4.82
CA HIS A 567 -5.19 -10.23 -6.03
C HIS A 567 -6.67 -10.58 -6.18
N VAL A 568 -7.23 -10.44 -7.38
CA VAL A 568 -8.61 -10.81 -7.71
C VAL A 568 -8.59 -11.80 -8.88
N TRP A 569 -9.38 -12.88 -8.77
CA TRP A 569 -9.59 -13.83 -9.85
C TRP A 569 -11.02 -14.37 -9.85
N ALA A 570 -11.49 -14.85 -11.00
CA ALA A 570 -12.75 -15.57 -11.12
C ALA A 570 -12.52 -17.09 -10.97
N GLN A 571 -13.49 -17.80 -10.40
CA GLN A 571 -13.39 -19.24 -10.12
C GLN A 571 -14.65 -19.99 -10.59
N LYS A 572 -14.45 -21.17 -11.18
CA LYS A 572 -15.50 -22.10 -11.63
C LYS A 572 -15.10 -23.54 -11.31
N GLY A 573 -15.71 -24.13 -10.29
CA GLY A 573 -15.28 -25.40 -9.72
C GLY A 573 -13.81 -25.35 -9.30
N ALA A 574 -12.97 -26.18 -9.93
CA ALA A 574 -11.52 -26.20 -9.72
C ALA A 574 -10.71 -25.33 -10.70
N ARG A 575 -11.36 -24.61 -11.63
CA ARG A 575 -10.68 -23.70 -12.58
C ARG A 575 -10.66 -22.27 -12.03
N GLU A 576 -9.57 -21.57 -12.30
CA GLU A 576 -9.35 -20.16 -11.92
C GLU A 576 -8.96 -19.34 -13.16
N SER A 577 -9.35 -18.06 -13.23
CA SER A 577 -8.75 -17.12 -14.17
C SER A 577 -7.29 -16.82 -13.78
N LYS A 578 -6.54 -16.14 -14.64
CA LYS A 578 -5.31 -15.48 -14.18
C LYS A 578 -5.68 -14.43 -13.14
N LYS A 579 -4.75 -14.16 -12.22
CA LYS A 579 -4.99 -13.26 -11.08
C LYS A 579 -4.55 -11.86 -11.48
N ALA A 580 -5.47 -10.91 -11.43
CA ALA A 580 -5.16 -9.50 -11.58
C ALA A 580 -4.86 -8.90 -10.21
N ASP A 581 -3.90 -7.98 -10.13
CA ASP A 581 -3.43 -7.41 -8.86
C ASP A 581 -3.56 -5.89 -8.80
N THR A 582 -3.55 -5.36 -7.56
CA THR A 582 -3.49 -3.93 -7.24
C THR A 582 -2.94 -3.73 -5.82
N THR A 583 -2.45 -2.52 -5.50
CA THR A 583 -2.02 -2.16 -4.16
C THR A 583 -3.13 -1.45 -3.37
N ALA A 584 -3.26 -1.80 -2.10
CA ALA A 584 -4.14 -1.15 -1.13
C ALA A 584 -3.32 -0.61 0.06
N PRO A 585 -2.77 0.62 -0.05
CA PRO A 585 -2.00 1.25 1.00
C PRO A 585 -2.92 1.92 2.04
N THR A 586 -3.18 1.26 3.17
CA THR A 586 -4.07 1.80 4.22
C THR A 586 -3.61 3.15 4.74
N ASP A 587 -4.56 3.97 5.18
CA ASP A 587 -4.25 5.28 5.77
C ASP A 587 -3.48 5.14 7.09
N ILE A 588 -2.70 6.18 7.38
CA ILE A 588 -2.05 6.34 8.69
C ILE A 588 -3.14 6.64 9.71
N ASP A 589 -3.22 5.86 10.80
CA ASP A 589 -4.20 6.13 11.84
C ASP A 589 -3.93 7.47 12.52
N SER A 590 -5.00 8.13 12.93
CA SER A 590 -4.93 9.52 13.38
C SER A 590 -4.66 9.59 14.89
N PRO A 591 -3.79 10.50 15.39
CA PRO A 591 -3.55 10.67 16.82
C PRO A 591 -4.86 10.83 17.61
N ARG A 592 -5.01 10.08 18.70
CA ARG A 592 -6.26 10.05 19.49
C ARG A 592 -6.04 10.60 20.90
N HIS A 593 -7.14 10.94 21.58
CA HIS A 593 -7.12 11.44 22.96
C HIS A 593 -6.15 12.63 23.14
N LEU A 594 -6.31 13.66 22.31
CA LEU A 594 -5.57 14.90 22.46
C LEU A 594 -5.97 15.55 23.79
N VAL A 595 -4.99 15.76 24.67
CA VAL A 595 -5.18 16.44 25.96
C VAL A 595 -4.28 17.67 25.97
N THR A 596 -4.91 18.83 26.13
CA THR A 596 -4.24 20.09 26.47
C THR A 596 -4.04 20.14 27.99
N ASP A 597 -2.79 20.21 28.45
CA ASP A 597 -2.45 20.24 29.87
C ASP A 597 -1.36 21.29 30.19
N ARG A 598 -1.09 21.53 31.48
CA ARG A 598 -0.06 22.48 31.99
C ARG A 598 -0.04 23.85 31.26
N VAL A 599 -1.22 24.39 30.93
CA VAL A 599 -1.37 25.69 30.26
C VAL A 599 -0.86 26.83 31.16
N THR A 600 -0.25 27.85 30.55
CA THR A 600 0.19 29.08 31.20
C THR A 600 -0.17 30.32 30.36
N GLU A 601 0.31 31.50 30.77
CA GLU A 601 0.18 32.75 30.02
C GLU A 601 0.96 32.75 28.69
N THR A 602 1.96 31.87 28.49
CA THR A 602 2.80 31.84 27.26
C THR A 602 3.14 30.44 26.74
N THR A 603 2.71 29.38 27.43
CA THR A 603 2.95 27.97 27.05
C THR A 603 1.69 27.11 27.19
N ALA A 604 1.66 25.97 26.49
CA ALA A 604 0.65 24.93 26.66
C ALA A 604 1.25 23.58 26.30
N ALA A 605 1.08 22.56 27.15
CA ALA A 605 1.45 21.19 26.79
C ALA A 605 0.30 20.52 26.04
N ILE A 606 0.64 19.79 24.99
CA ILE A 606 -0.29 19.03 24.15
C ILE A 606 0.23 17.60 24.13
N SER A 607 -0.63 16.64 24.48
CA SER A 607 -0.30 15.21 24.50
C SER A 607 -1.36 14.39 23.75
N TRP A 608 -0.97 13.23 23.21
CA TRP A 608 -1.83 12.34 22.43
C TRP A 608 -1.43 10.87 22.61
N ALA A 609 -2.36 9.96 22.32
CA ALA A 609 -2.06 8.55 22.17
C ALA A 609 -1.21 8.32 20.89
N PRO A 610 -0.12 7.53 20.96
CA PRO A 610 0.65 7.14 19.78
C PRO A 610 -0.19 6.40 18.74
N VAL A 611 0.18 6.56 17.46
CA VAL A 611 -0.44 5.87 16.32
C VAL A 611 0.19 4.49 16.11
N GLN A 612 -0.55 3.56 15.51
CA GLN A 612 -0.11 2.19 15.24
C GLN A 612 0.72 2.08 13.96
N ALA A 613 0.46 2.95 12.99
CA ALA A 613 1.22 3.05 11.76
C ALA A 613 2.70 3.41 12.04
N VAL A 614 3.63 2.73 11.37
CA VAL A 614 5.05 3.12 11.38
C VAL A 614 5.20 4.43 10.60
N ILE A 615 5.58 5.50 11.30
CA ILE A 615 5.64 6.90 10.80
C ILE A 615 7.05 7.48 10.95
N ASP A 616 7.32 8.60 10.28
CA ASP A 616 8.59 9.32 10.38
C ASP A 616 8.58 10.34 11.53
N ARG A 617 7.45 11.04 11.69
CA ARG A 617 7.24 12.09 12.70
C ARG A 617 5.75 12.40 12.90
N TYR A 618 5.44 13.07 14.00
CA TYR A 618 4.22 13.87 14.11
C TYR A 618 4.49 15.30 13.63
N MET A 619 3.43 15.97 13.19
CA MET A 619 3.42 17.39 12.86
C MET A 619 2.36 18.06 13.73
N VAL A 620 2.75 19.15 14.39
CA VAL A 620 1.87 19.92 15.27
C VAL A 620 1.74 21.34 14.72
N ARG A 621 0.52 21.73 14.34
CA ARG A 621 0.17 23.08 13.90
C ARG A 621 -0.68 23.76 14.96
N TYR A 622 -0.29 24.94 15.41
CA TYR A 622 -1.13 25.77 16.26
C TYR A 622 -1.42 27.11 15.59
N THR A 623 -2.70 27.48 15.57
CA THR A 623 -3.21 28.71 14.95
C THR A 623 -3.93 29.52 16.00
N SER A 624 -3.59 30.81 16.15
CA SER A 624 -4.30 31.71 17.06
C SER A 624 -5.65 32.15 16.48
N ALA A 625 -6.58 32.59 17.34
CA ALA A 625 -7.88 33.11 16.93
C ALA A 625 -7.82 34.30 15.94
N ASP A 626 -6.71 35.06 15.97
CA ASP A 626 -6.37 36.17 15.08
C ASP A 626 -5.53 35.75 13.83
N GLY A 627 -5.29 34.45 13.64
CA GLY A 627 -4.80 33.85 12.39
C GLY A 627 -3.32 33.47 12.33
N ASP A 628 -2.51 33.84 13.33
CA ASP A 628 -1.08 33.48 13.35
C ASP A 628 -0.92 31.96 13.48
N THR A 629 -0.32 31.34 12.47
CA THR A 629 -0.10 29.90 12.40
C THR A 629 1.38 29.56 12.50
N ARG A 630 1.72 28.56 13.31
CA ARG A 630 3.06 27.95 13.38
C ARG A 630 2.95 26.43 13.29
N GLU A 631 3.93 25.81 12.65
CA GLU A 631 4.05 24.35 12.55
C GLU A 631 5.39 23.89 13.15
N VAL A 632 5.37 22.76 13.86
CA VAL A 632 6.53 22.17 14.53
C VAL A 632 6.55 20.66 14.29
N PRO A 633 7.67 20.08 13.78
CA PRO A 633 7.85 18.64 13.70
C PRO A 633 8.19 18.06 15.08
N VAL A 634 7.58 16.93 15.41
CA VAL A 634 7.73 16.21 16.68
C VAL A 634 8.17 14.77 16.40
N GLY A 635 9.13 14.24 17.17
CA GLY A 635 9.70 12.93 16.89
C GLY A 635 8.66 11.81 16.98
N LYS A 636 8.73 10.80 16.10
CA LYS A 636 7.79 9.66 16.08
C LYS A 636 7.66 8.90 17.41
N GLU A 637 8.72 8.90 18.22
CA GLU A 637 8.75 8.27 19.56
C GLU A 637 8.15 9.17 20.67
N GLN A 638 7.70 10.39 20.33
CA GLN A 638 7.17 11.39 21.27
C GLN A 638 5.64 11.48 21.19
N SER A 639 4.98 11.39 22.34
CA SER A 639 3.52 11.50 22.50
C SER A 639 3.06 12.86 23.05
N SER A 640 3.95 13.86 23.11
CA SER A 640 3.62 15.20 23.56
C SER A 640 4.63 16.27 23.09
N ILE A 641 4.20 17.53 23.12
CA ILE A 641 5.03 18.74 22.94
C ILE A 641 4.60 19.82 23.95
N GLU A 642 5.55 20.63 24.41
CA GLU A 642 5.24 21.93 25.03
C GLU A 642 5.32 23.05 23.97
N LEU A 643 4.17 23.66 23.66
CA LEU A 643 4.11 24.85 22.81
C LEU A 643 4.58 26.06 23.62
N THR A 644 5.43 26.89 23.03
CA THR A 644 6.08 28.02 23.70
C THR A 644 5.99 29.31 22.88
N GLY A 645 6.06 30.47 23.56
CA GLY A 645 5.95 31.77 22.89
C GLY A 645 4.56 32.05 22.33
N LEU A 646 3.53 31.64 23.07
CA LEU A 646 2.12 31.97 22.85
C LEU A 646 1.79 33.35 23.46
N ARG A 647 0.69 33.98 23.02
CA ARG A 647 0.18 35.25 23.58
C ARG A 647 -0.80 34.99 24.74
N PRO A 648 -0.74 35.74 25.86
CA PRO A 648 -1.68 35.60 26.97
C PRO A 648 -3.14 35.86 26.60
N GLY A 649 -4.07 35.13 27.21
CA GLY A 649 -5.52 35.31 27.07
C GLY A 649 -6.08 35.06 25.66
N VAL A 650 -5.30 34.42 24.78
CA VAL A 650 -5.64 34.04 23.41
C VAL A 650 -5.91 32.53 23.33
N GLU A 651 -6.94 32.15 22.57
CA GLU A 651 -7.21 30.74 22.26
C GLU A 651 -6.48 30.32 20.98
N TYR A 652 -5.83 29.15 21.04
CA TYR A 652 -5.15 28.53 19.92
C TYR A 652 -5.85 27.22 19.53
N THR A 653 -6.15 27.04 18.26
CA THR A 653 -6.58 25.74 17.72
C THR A 653 -5.35 24.93 17.33
N VAL A 654 -5.08 23.86 18.05
CA VAL A 654 -3.95 22.96 17.81
C VAL A 654 -4.43 21.75 17.00
N HIS A 655 -3.71 21.44 15.93
CA HIS A 655 -3.91 20.25 15.10
C HIS A 655 -2.67 19.37 15.21
N VAL A 656 -2.86 18.07 15.40
CA VAL A 656 -1.79 17.06 15.41
C VAL A 656 -2.11 16.00 14.35
N TRP A 657 -1.11 15.64 13.55
CA TRP A 657 -1.20 14.53 12.60
C TRP A 657 0.13 13.79 12.51
N ALA A 658 0.09 12.56 12.01
CA ALA A 658 1.27 11.76 11.75
C ALA A 658 1.64 11.81 10.26
N GLN A 659 2.95 11.74 9.95
CA GLN A 659 3.49 11.86 8.59
C GLN A 659 4.48 10.72 8.29
N LYS A 660 4.41 10.19 7.06
CA LYS A 660 5.27 9.12 6.53
C LYS A 660 5.52 9.37 5.04
N GLY A 661 6.72 9.83 4.68
CA GLY A 661 6.97 10.42 3.36
C GLY A 661 5.94 11.52 3.05
N ASP A 662 5.35 11.47 1.86
CA ASP A 662 4.31 12.41 1.41
C ASP A 662 2.90 12.08 1.95
N ARG A 663 2.73 11.02 2.77
CA ARG A 663 1.43 10.62 3.33
C ARG A 663 1.21 11.21 4.72
N GLU A 664 0.00 11.69 4.99
CA GLU A 664 -0.43 12.25 6.27
C GLU A 664 -1.63 11.48 6.83
N SER A 665 -1.75 11.37 8.16
CA SER A 665 -3.00 10.97 8.82
C SER A 665 -4.04 12.08 8.71
N LYS A 666 -5.30 11.79 9.08
CA LYS A 666 -6.27 12.87 9.35
C LYS A 666 -5.76 13.67 10.55
N LYS A 667 -6.10 14.96 10.59
CA LYS A 667 -5.64 15.90 11.61
C LYS A 667 -6.62 15.87 12.76
N ALA A 668 -6.15 15.47 13.93
CA ALA A 668 -6.93 15.55 15.17
C ALA A 668 -6.68 16.91 15.82
N ASP A 669 -7.70 17.51 16.41
CA ASP A 669 -7.63 18.86 16.97
C ASP A 669 -7.96 18.95 18.47
N THR A 670 -7.50 20.02 19.09
CA THR A 670 -7.81 20.44 20.47
C THR A 670 -7.64 21.96 20.58
N THR A 671 -8.28 22.59 21.57
CA THR A 671 -8.06 24.01 21.89
C THR A 671 -7.05 24.16 23.03
N ALA A 672 -6.25 25.23 22.94
CA ALA A 672 -5.29 25.67 23.96
C ALA A 672 -5.59 27.12 24.35
N PRO A 673 -6.51 27.35 25.30
CA PRO A 673 -6.85 28.69 25.78
C PRO A 673 -5.81 29.17 26.82
N THR A 674 -4.77 29.85 26.35
CA THR A 674 -3.72 30.43 27.22
C THR A 674 -4.29 31.26 28.36
N ASP A 675 -3.61 31.27 29.51
CA ASP A 675 -4.06 32.05 30.67
C ASP A 675 -3.91 33.55 30.47
N ILE A 676 -4.73 34.29 31.21
CA ILE A 676 -4.65 35.76 31.32
C ILE A 676 -3.39 36.08 32.12
N ASP A 677 -2.48 36.89 31.55
CA ASP A 677 -1.29 37.32 32.27
C ASP A 677 -1.67 38.18 33.49
N SER A 678 -0.85 38.10 34.54
CA SER A 678 -1.19 38.71 35.83
C SER A 678 -0.68 40.16 35.89
N PRO A 679 -1.45 41.10 36.47
CA PRO A 679 -0.99 42.48 36.71
C PRO A 679 0.35 42.49 37.46
N ARG A 680 1.30 43.32 37.04
CA ARG A 680 2.66 43.37 37.62
C ARG A 680 2.95 44.74 38.21
N HIS A 681 3.99 44.81 39.03
CA HIS A 681 4.45 46.07 39.66
C HIS A 681 3.32 46.79 40.40
N LEU A 682 2.66 46.10 41.33
CA LEU A 682 1.64 46.71 42.19
C LEU A 682 2.32 47.70 43.15
N VAL A 683 1.94 48.97 43.07
CA VAL A 683 2.46 50.04 43.94
C VAL A 683 1.32 50.64 44.76
N THR A 684 1.57 50.81 46.05
CA THR A 684 0.67 51.53 46.97
C THR A 684 1.15 52.96 47.12
N ASP A 685 0.40 53.90 46.56
CA ASP A 685 0.70 55.34 46.53
C ASP A 685 -0.38 56.15 47.28
N ARG A 686 -0.05 57.40 47.65
CA ARG A 686 -1.01 58.38 48.18
C ARG A 686 -1.89 57.84 49.32
N VAL A 687 -1.28 57.10 50.24
CA VAL A 687 -1.95 56.60 51.43
C VAL A 687 -2.37 57.78 52.32
N THR A 688 -3.54 57.65 52.95
CA THR A 688 -4.07 58.56 53.96
C THR A 688 -4.58 57.75 55.16
N GLU A 689 -5.30 58.40 56.08
CA GLU A 689 -5.94 57.68 57.20
C GLU A 689 -7.16 56.86 56.78
N THR A 690 -7.77 57.14 55.61
CA THR A 690 -9.00 56.47 55.15
C THR A 690 -9.04 56.10 53.66
N THR A 691 -7.99 56.43 52.90
CA THR A 691 -7.84 56.04 51.49
C THR A 691 -6.42 55.58 51.14
N ALA A 692 -6.27 54.87 50.03
CA ALA A 692 -4.97 54.53 49.44
C ALA A 692 -5.13 54.34 47.92
N THR A 693 -4.19 54.83 47.12
CA THR A 693 -4.17 54.55 45.67
C THR A 693 -3.35 53.30 45.40
N ILE A 694 -3.88 52.39 44.58
CA ILE A 694 -3.17 51.19 44.12
C ILE A 694 -3.00 51.31 42.61
N SER A 695 -1.78 51.17 42.12
CA SER A 695 -1.46 51.17 40.67
C SER A 695 -0.77 49.87 40.26
N TRP A 696 -0.84 49.52 38.97
CA TRP A 696 -0.25 48.31 38.39
C TRP A 696 0.07 48.50 36.91
N ALA A 697 0.99 47.69 36.38
CA ALA A 697 1.22 47.57 34.95
C ALA A 697 0.03 46.86 34.26
N PRO A 698 -0.49 47.38 33.13
CA PRO A 698 -1.53 46.72 32.35
C PRO A 698 -1.12 45.32 31.86
N VAL A 699 -2.10 44.43 31.73
CA VAL A 699 -1.91 43.08 31.17
C VAL A 699 -2.01 43.08 29.64
N GLN A 700 -1.36 42.11 29.00
CA GLN A 700 -1.34 41.96 27.53
C GLN A 700 -2.60 41.28 27.00
N ALA A 701 -3.20 40.38 27.79
CA ALA A 701 -4.44 39.71 27.47
C ALA A 701 -5.60 40.70 27.30
N VAL A 702 -6.38 40.56 26.22
CA VAL A 702 -7.64 41.30 26.05
C VAL A 702 -8.63 40.84 27.13
N ILE A 703 -8.99 41.75 28.04
CA ILE A 703 -9.79 41.51 29.26
C ILE A 703 -11.04 42.40 29.29
N ASP A 704 -12.00 42.09 30.16
CA ASP A 704 -13.21 42.91 30.35
C ASP A 704 -13.00 43.99 31.42
N ARG A 705 -12.29 43.64 32.50
CA ARG A 705 -12.00 44.49 33.66
C ARG A 705 -10.87 43.94 34.53
N TYR A 706 -10.31 44.79 35.39
CA TYR A 706 -9.62 44.35 36.58
C TYR A 706 -10.59 44.23 37.75
N MET A 707 -10.27 43.36 38.70
CA MET A 707 -10.94 43.22 39.99
C MET A 707 -9.92 43.51 41.09
N VAL A 708 -10.27 44.41 42.01
CA VAL A 708 -9.42 44.81 43.13
C VAL A 708 -10.12 44.44 44.43
N ARG A 709 -9.50 43.54 45.21
CA ARG A 709 -9.98 43.12 46.53
C ARG A 709 -9.04 43.61 47.61
N TYR A 710 -9.55 44.29 48.63
CA TYR A 710 -8.76 44.67 49.80
C TYR A 710 -9.38 44.11 51.07
N THR A 711 -8.53 43.46 51.89
CA THR A 711 -8.90 42.78 53.13
C THR A 711 -8.07 43.39 54.27
N SER A 712 -8.72 43.89 55.33
CA SER A 712 -7.99 44.34 56.53
C SER A 712 -7.49 43.18 57.38
N ALA A 713 -6.50 43.46 58.24
CA ALA A 713 -5.91 42.49 59.18
C ALA A 713 -6.91 41.82 60.16
N ASP A 714 -8.13 42.34 60.31
CA ASP A 714 -9.23 41.80 61.12
C ASP A 714 -10.30 41.06 60.27
N GLY A 715 -10.15 41.00 58.94
CA GLY A 715 -10.94 40.16 58.03
C GLY A 715 -11.95 40.89 57.14
N ASP A 716 -12.30 42.15 57.40
CA ASP A 716 -13.24 42.90 56.54
C ASP A 716 -12.69 43.00 55.12
N THR A 717 -13.46 42.47 54.16
CA THR A 717 -13.06 42.39 52.76
C THR A 717 -14.03 43.17 51.88
N ARG A 718 -13.50 43.95 50.93
CA ARG A 718 -14.28 44.63 49.89
C ARG A 718 -13.67 44.35 48.51
N GLU A 719 -14.54 44.28 47.50
CA GLU A 719 -14.15 44.12 46.10
C GLU A 719 -14.69 45.28 45.26
N VAL A 720 -13.88 45.75 44.32
CA VAL A 720 -14.20 46.86 43.41
C VAL A 720 -13.82 46.46 41.97
N PRO A 721 -14.76 46.50 41.01
CA PRO A 721 -14.44 46.34 39.59
C PRO A 721 -13.81 47.63 39.05
N VAL A 722 -12.75 47.49 38.27
CA VAL A 722 -11.97 48.59 37.69
C VAL A 722 -11.90 48.40 36.17
N GLY A 723 -12.12 49.47 35.40
CA GLY A 723 -12.21 49.37 33.94
C GLY A 723 -10.92 48.86 33.30
N LYS A 724 -11.01 48.05 32.23
CA LYS A 724 -9.84 47.47 31.55
C LYS A 724 -8.79 48.48 31.05
N GLU A 725 -9.21 49.71 30.76
CA GLU A 725 -8.33 50.81 30.33
C GLU A 725 -7.62 51.52 31.52
N GLN A 726 -7.91 51.14 32.77
CA GLN A 726 -7.39 51.78 33.97
C GLN A 726 -6.28 50.95 34.62
N SER A 727 -5.15 51.60 34.92
CA SER A 727 -3.97 51.01 35.56
C SER A 727 -3.83 51.39 37.03
N SER A 728 -4.89 51.93 37.65
CA SER A 728 -4.91 52.36 39.05
C SER A 728 -6.33 52.56 39.57
N THR A 729 -6.54 52.40 40.88
CA THR A 729 -7.79 52.77 41.57
C THR A 729 -7.52 53.35 42.96
N GLU A 730 -8.44 54.16 43.49
CA GLU A 730 -8.42 54.62 44.88
C GLU A 730 -9.32 53.73 45.75
N LEU A 731 -8.74 53.14 46.79
CA LEU A 731 -9.46 52.42 47.83
C LEU A 731 -10.00 53.43 48.84
N THR A 732 -11.30 53.37 49.15
CA THR A 732 -11.97 54.38 49.99
C THR A 732 -12.65 53.78 51.21
N GLY A 733 -12.68 54.53 52.31
CA GLY A 733 -13.34 54.13 53.56
C GLY A 733 -12.58 53.03 54.31
N LEU A 734 -11.25 53.12 54.29
CA LEU A 734 -10.33 52.33 55.11
C LEU A 734 -10.36 52.83 56.57
N ARG A 735 -9.87 52.01 57.51
CA ARG A 735 -9.71 52.36 58.93
C ARG A 735 -8.30 52.91 59.23
N PRO A 736 -8.14 54.03 59.96
CA PRO A 736 -6.84 54.58 60.33
C PRO A 736 -5.94 53.60 61.11
N GLY A 737 -4.65 53.60 60.79
CA GLY A 737 -3.62 52.78 61.44
C GLY A 737 -3.73 51.26 61.23
N VAL A 738 -4.58 50.81 60.30
CA VAL A 738 -4.83 49.40 59.94
C VAL A 738 -4.12 49.04 58.63
N GLU A 739 -3.63 47.81 58.55
CA GLU A 739 -3.05 47.22 57.35
C GLU A 739 -4.12 46.48 56.51
N TYR A 740 -4.04 46.67 55.19
CA TYR A 740 -4.88 46.01 54.20
C TYR A 740 -4.01 45.21 53.21
N THR A 741 -4.31 43.92 53.03
CA THR A 741 -3.77 43.13 51.92
C THR A 741 -4.64 43.35 50.69
N VAL A 742 -4.07 43.96 49.65
CA VAL A 742 -4.75 44.23 48.38
C VAL A 742 -4.37 43.15 47.38
N HIS A 743 -5.34 42.59 46.68
CA HIS A 743 -5.17 41.67 45.56
C HIS A 743 -5.75 42.32 44.30
N VAL A 744 -5.01 42.28 43.19
CA VAL A 744 -5.46 42.72 41.87
C VAL A 744 -5.36 41.55 40.89
N TRP A 745 -6.41 41.33 40.10
CA TRP A 745 -6.41 40.37 39.00
C TRP A 745 -7.21 40.88 37.82
N ALA A 746 -6.92 40.35 36.63
CA ALA A 746 -7.68 40.63 35.42
C ALA A 746 -8.77 39.56 35.21
N GLN A 747 -9.90 39.94 34.62
CA GLN A 747 -11.06 39.05 34.40
C GLN A 747 -11.57 39.16 32.95
N LYS A 748 -11.90 38.02 32.35
CA LYS A 748 -12.48 37.90 30.99
C LYS A 748 -13.54 36.80 30.99
N GLY A 749 -14.81 37.18 30.92
CA GLY A 749 -15.93 36.27 31.15
C GLY A 749 -15.83 35.61 32.52
N ALA A 750 -15.73 34.27 32.53
CA ALA A 750 -15.52 33.47 33.74
C ALA A 750 -14.04 33.14 34.06
N ARG A 751 -13.08 33.61 33.24
CA ARG A 751 -11.64 33.39 33.44
C ARG A 751 -11.01 34.54 34.23
N GLU A 752 -10.07 34.19 35.10
CA GLU A 752 -9.31 35.15 35.93
C GLU A 752 -7.80 34.94 35.73
N SER A 753 -7.00 36.01 35.80
CA SER A 753 -5.55 35.88 35.96
C SER A 753 -5.20 35.35 37.36
N LYS A 754 -3.94 34.96 37.58
CA LYS A 754 -3.44 34.82 38.96
C LYS A 754 -3.52 36.19 39.64
N LYS A 755 -3.74 36.18 40.95
CA LYS A 755 -3.93 37.41 41.75
C LYS A 755 -2.55 37.88 42.19
N ALA A 756 -2.18 39.09 41.81
CA ALA A 756 -1.00 39.77 42.33
C ALA A 756 -1.41 40.55 43.57
N ASP A 757 -0.53 40.62 44.57
CA ASP A 757 -0.82 41.25 45.86
C ASP A 757 0.18 42.35 46.25
N THR A 758 -0.26 43.22 47.16
CA THR A 758 0.54 44.25 47.83
C THR A 758 -0.12 44.62 49.17
N THR A 759 0.58 45.30 50.06
CA THR A 759 0.00 45.82 51.31
C THR A 759 -0.21 47.34 51.26
N ALA A 760 -1.26 47.80 51.95
CA ALA A 760 -1.58 49.20 52.16
C ALA A 760 -1.79 49.46 53.65
N LEU A 761 -0.78 50.07 54.29
CA LEU A 761 -0.78 50.38 55.72
C LEU A 761 -1.19 51.84 55.93
N THR A 762 -2.45 52.07 56.29
CA THR A 762 -3.02 53.41 56.49
C THR A 762 -2.32 54.23 57.57
N ASP A 763 -2.42 55.55 57.43
CA ASP A 763 -1.88 56.51 58.40
C ASP A 763 -2.69 56.58 59.69
N ILE A 764 -2.04 57.09 60.74
CA ILE A 764 -2.59 57.26 62.09
C ILE A 764 -3.36 58.59 62.12
N ASP A 765 -4.65 58.57 62.47
CA ASP A 765 -5.42 59.82 62.58
C ASP A 765 -4.91 60.72 63.72
N PRO A 766 -4.99 62.05 63.56
CA PRO A 766 -4.52 62.98 64.58
C PRO A 766 -5.43 63.01 65.82
N PRO A 767 -4.87 63.29 67.02
CA PRO A 767 -5.66 63.58 68.21
C PRO A 767 -6.63 64.74 67.98
N ARG A 768 -7.88 64.61 68.43
CA ARG A 768 -8.93 65.61 68.20
C ARG A 768 -9.13 66.52 69.42
N ASN A 769 -9.75 67.68 69.24
CA ASN A 769 -10.21 68.57 70.33
C ASN A 769 -9.13 69.09 71.32
N LEU A 770 -7.85 69.19 70.90
CA LEU A 770 -6.77 69.71 71.76
C LEU A 770 -7.06 71.16 72.22
N ARG A 771 -7.25 71.35 73.53
CA ARG A 771 -7.63 72.65 74.12
C ARG A 771 -7.04 72.88 75.51
N PRO A 772 -6.63 74.12 75.86
CA PRO A 772 -6.29 74.49 77.23
C PRO A 772 -7.54 74.74 78.08
N SER A 773 -7.41 74.59 79.39
CA SER A 773 -8.41 74.86 80.42
C SER A 773 -7.73 75.07 81.78
N ALA A 774 -8.47 75.55 82.79
CA ALA A 774 -7.95 75.78 84.16
C ALA A 774 -6.63 76.59 84.20
N VAL A 775 -6.52 77.64 83.38
CA VAL A 775 -5.29 78.42 83.21
C VAL A 775 -5.10 79.42 84.36
N THR A 776 -3.88 79.57 84.85
CA THR A 776 -3.51 80.41 86.01
C THR A 776 -2.46 81.46 85.64
N GLN A 777 -1.85 82.10 86.64
CA GLN A 777 -0.67 82.96 86.43
C GLN A 777 0.62 82.18 86.12
N SER A 778 0.64 80.85 86.26
CA SER A 778 1.86 80.03 86.13
C SER A 778 1.65 78.59 85.61
N GLY A 779 0.51 78.29 85.00
CA GLY A 779 0.19 76.94 84.50
C GLY A 779 -1.19 76.82 83.84
N GLY A 780 -1.55 75.61 83.42
CA GLY A 780 -2.87 75.26 82.89
C GLY A 780 -2.95 73.81 82.37
N VAL A 781 -4.17 73.30 82.21
CA VAL A 781 -4.45 71.90 81.80
C VAL A 781 -4.84 71.82 80.33
N LEU A 782 -4.09 71.05 79.55
CA LEU A 782 -4.45 70.64 78.20
C LEU A 782 -5.32 69.38 78.25
N ALA A 783 -6.31 69.29 77.37
CA ALA A 783 -7.12 68.08 77.16
C ALA A 783 -7.38 67.84 75.67
N TRP A 784 -7.52 66.57 75.28
CA TRP A 784 -7.77 66.12 73.90
C TRP A 784 -8.61 64.83 73.88
N THR A 785 -9.05 64.45 72.68
CA THR A 785 -9.70 63.17 72.39
C THR A 785 -8.70 62.26 71.65
N PRO A 786 -8.52 61.00 72.08
CA PRO A 786 -7.66 60.05 71.36
C PRO A 786 -8.08 59.84 69.90
N PRO A 787 -7.13 59.45 69.02
CA PRO A 787 -7.44 59.03 67.66
C PRO A 787 -8.20 57.70 67.63
N SER A 788 -8.73 57.35 66.46
CA SER A 788 -9.40 56.06 66.21
C SER A 788 -8.41 54.94 65.86
N ALA A 789 -7.23 55.28 65.35
CA ALA A 789 -6.12 54.36 65.11
C ALA A 789 -5.60 53.74 66.43
N PRO A 790 -5.24 52.44 66.44
CA PRO A 790 -4.61 51.80 67.59
C PRO A 790 -3.15 52.30 67.76
N ILE A 791 -2.91 53.11 68.79
CA ILE A 791 -1.66 53.81 69.09
C ILE A 791 -0.95 53.30 70.36
N ASP A 792 0.35 53.57 70.46
CA ASP A 792 1.17 53.26 71.63
C ASP A 792 1.19 54.41 72.65
N GLY A 793 1.13 55.66 72.16
CA GLY A 793 1.11 56.86 72.99
C GLY A 793 1.00 58.17 72.23
N PHE A 794 1.27 59.26 72.95
CA PHE A 794 1.34 60.61 72.40
C PHE A 794 2.69 61.27 72.70
N ILE A 795 3.05 62.24 71.85
CA ILE A 795 4.17 63.15 72.00
C ILE A 795 3.57 64.55 72.07
N LEU A 796 3.72 65.21 73.23
CA LEU A 796 3.25 66.56 73.51
C LEU A 796 4.47 67.49 73.59
N THR A 797 4.54 68.49 72.71
CA THR A 797 5.67 69.43 72.64
C THR A 797 5.17 70.85 72.86
N TYR A 798 5.73 71.55 73.86
CA TYR A 798 5.39 72.95 74.14
C TYR A 798 6.63 73.84 74.08
N GLN A 799 6.45 75.08 73.62
CA GLN A 799 7.54 76.02 73.35
C GLN A 799 7.48 77.24 74.28
N PHE A 800 8.63 77.62 74.83
CA PHE A 800 8.85 78.79 75.68
C PHE A 800 9.19 80.04 74.83
N PRO A 801 9.07 81.27 75.38
CA PRO A 801 9.32 82.51 74.62
C PRO A 801 10.77 82.69 74.13
N ASP A 802 11.73 82.03 74.78
CA ASP A 802 13.14 81.98 74.36
C ASP A 802 13.37 81.07 73.12
N GLY A 803 12.31 80.42 72.64
CA GLY A 803 12.32 79.49 71.51
C GLY A 803 12.61 78.04 71.91
N THR A 804 12.96 77.74 73.17
CA THR A 804 13.20 76.37 73.62
C THR A 804 11.91 75.56 73.61
N ALA A 805 11.99 74.29 73.20
CA ALA A 805 10.84 73.39 73.13
C ALA A 805 11.07 72.17 74.03
N LYS A 806 10.04 71.77 74.78
CA LYS A 806 10.07 70.62 75.68
C LYS A 806 9.09 69.55 75.21
N GLU A 807 9.63 68.39 74.86
CA GLU A 807 8.88 67.19 74.48
C GLU A 807 8.51 66.37 75.74
N VAL A 808 7.28 65.88 75.80
CA VAL A 808 6.77 64.98 76.83
C VAL A 808 6.11 63.78 76.15
N ARG A 809 6.53 62.56 76.50
CA ARG A 809 5.88 61.32 76.06
C ARG A 809 4.80 60.91 77.04
N LEU A 810 3.64 60.55 76.49
CA LEU A 810 2.42 60.20 77.19
C LEU A 810 1.93 58.82 76.72
N GLY A 811 1.25 58.07 77.58
CA GLY A 811 0.72 56.76 77.24
C GLY A 811 -0.57 56.83 76.42
N ARG A 812 -0.92 55.76 75.69
CA ARG A 812 -2.15 55.66 74.87
C ARG A 812 -3.47 55.96 75.60
N ALA A 813 -3.48 55.91 76.94
CA ALA A 813 -4.66 56.19 77.76
C ALA A 813 -4.78 57.68 78.17
N ASP A 814 -3.75 58.49 77.96
CA ASP A 814 -3.73 59.88 78.41
C ASP A 814 -4.61 60.76 77.51
N GLN A 815 -5.49 61.54 78.14
CA GLN A 815 -6.43 62.48 77.49
C GLN A 815 -6.29 63.91 78.02
N ARG A 816 -5.40 64.12 79.00
CA ARG A 816 -5.11 65.40 79.65
C ARG A 816 -3.67 65.45 80.13
N PHE A 817 -3.08 66.64 80.15
CA PHE A 817 -1.75 66.90 80.70
C PHE A 817 -1.70 68.30 81.31
N GLU A 818 -1.00 68.46 82.42
CA GLU A 818 -0.93 69.73 83.18
C GLU A 818 0.44 70.38 83.00
N LEU A 819 0.45 71.64 82.51
CA LEU A 819 1.65 72.46 82.45
C LEU A 819 1.74 73.31 83.71
N GLN A 820 2.89 73.28 84.36
CA GLN A 820 3.23 74.08 85.53
C GLN A 820 4.60 74.73 85.34
N GLY A 821 4.86 75.83 86.05
CA GLY A 821 6.14 76.56 85.94
C GLY A 821 6.21 77.47 84.72
N LEU A 822 5.07 78.02 84.30
CA LEU A 822 4.97 79.02 83.23
C LEU A 822 5.15 80.44 83.79
N GLU A 823 5.57 81.36 82.94
CA GLU A 823 5.70 82.79 83.25
C GLU A 823 4.34 83.50 83.18
N GLN A 824 4.23 84.69 83.80
CA GLN A 824 2.98 85.43 83.91
C GLN A 824 2.75 86.38 82.72
N GLY A 825 1.56 86.32 82.12
CA GLY A 825 1.17 87.14 80.96
C GLY A 825 1.69 86.60 79.61
N VAL A 826 2.12 85.34 79.57
CA VAL A 826 2.87 84.73 78.46
C VAL A 826 2.04 83.65 77.77
N ALA A 827 2.18 83.56 76.44
CA ALA A 827 1.50 82.58 75.59
C ALA A 827 2.47 81.48 75.12
N TYR A 828 2.07 80.22 75.31
CA TYR A 828 2.86 79.02 75.02
C TYR A 828 2.22 78.23 73.87
N PRO A 829 2.86 78.15 72.69
CA PRO A 829 2.46 77.23 71.63
C PRO A 829 2.64 75.78 72.10
N VAL A 830 1.65 74.93 71.80
CA VAL A 830 1.71 73.50 72.11
C VAL A 830 1.25 72.68 70.90
N SER A 831 1.96 71.60 70.59
CA SER A 831 1.56 70.60 69.61
C SER A 831 1.45 69.20 70.25
N LEU A 832 0.58 68.36 69.68
CA LEU A 832 0.35 66.98 70.08
C LEU A 832 0.33 66.08 68.85
N VAL A 833 1.01 64.94 68.95
CA VAL A 833 1.14 63.91 67.91
C VAL A 833 0.88 62.55 68.56
N ALA A 834 0.03 61.71 67.98
CA ALA A 834 -0.07 60.30 68.37
C ALA A 834 0.96 59.46 67.60
N PHE A 835 1.44 58.36 68.18
CA PHE A 835 2.44 57.49 67.53
C PHE A 835 2.16 56.00 67.74
N LYS A 836 2.71 55.18 66.83
CA LYS A 836 2.71 53.71 66.88
C LYS A 836 4.01 53.19 66.27
N GLY A 837 4.85 52.56 67.08
CA GLY A 837 6.27 52.37 66.74
C GLY A 837 6.91 53.71 66.33
N ASP A 838 7.67 53.71 65.24
CA ASP A 838 8.28 54.94 64.68
C ASP A 838 7.29 55.84 63.91
N ARG A 839 6.10 55.34 63.56
CA ARG A 839 5.11 56.11 62.78
C ARG A 839 4.37 57.12 63.65
N ARG A 840 4.13 58.31 63.09
CA ARG A 840 3.51 59.46 63.78
C ARG A 840 2.30 59.95 62.99
N SER A 841 1.24 60.33 63.69
CA SER A 841 0.10 61.06 63.11
C SER A 841 0.50 62.48 62.72
N ARG A 842 -0.39 63.18 61.99
CA ARG A 842 -0.28 64.63 61.79
C ARG A 842 -0.34 65.36 63.14
N SER A 843 0.39 66.46 63.27
CA SER A 843 0.46 67.27 64.49
C SER A 843 -0.73 68.22 64.62
N VAL A 844 -1.36 68.25 65.80
CA VAL A 844 -2.44 69.20 66.14
C VAL A 844 -1.95 70.18 67.19
N SER A 845 -2.22 71.47 67.02
CA SER A 845 -1.65 72.54 67.84
C SER A 845 -2.70 73.45 68.49
N THR A 846 -2.34 74.02 69.65
CA THR A 846 -3.11 75.01 70.39
C THR A 846 -2.17 76.01 71.09
N THR A 847 -2.71 76.99 71.82
CA THR A 847 -1.91 77.98 72.56
C THR A 847 -2.51 78.22 73.95
N LEU A 848 -1.67 78.22 74.98
CA LEU A 848 -2.05 78.38 76.40
C LEU A 848 -1.44 79.68 76.95
N SER A 849 -2.26 80.59 77.49
CA SER A 849 -1.82 81.95 77.86
C SER A 849 -2.17 82.34 79.30
N THR A 850 -1.19 82.77 80.10
CA THR A 850 -1.33 83.08 81.54
C THR A 850 -1.81 84.53 81.82
N VAL A 851 -2.24 84.82 83.05
CA VAL A 851 -3.01 86.03 83.43
C VAL A 851 -2.18 87.13 84.13
N GLY A 852 -2.33 88.40 83.72
CA GLY A 852 -1.56 89.57 84.21
C GLY A 852 -2.17 90.41 85.37
N ALA A 853 -1.47 91.48 85.77
CA ALA A 853 -1.73 92.28 86.99
C ALA A 853 -2.40 93.67 86.76
N ARG A 854 -2.85 94.33 87.86
CA ARG A 854 -3.79 95.48 87.83
C ARG A 854 -3.15 96.87 87.66
N PHE A 855 -2.09 97.19 88.39
CA PHE A 855 -1.35 98.46 88.33
C PHE A 855 0.12 98.16 87.97
N PRO A 856 0.51 98.16 86.68
CA PRO A 856 1.87 97.76 86.28
C PRO A 856 3.00 98.63 86.87
N HIS A 857 2.72 99.91 87.12
CA HIS A 857 3.69 100.89 87.65
C HIS A 857 3.05 101.66 88.83
N PRO A 858 3.01 101.08 90.05
CA PRO A 858 2.33 101.69 91.19
C PRO A 858 3.02 102.97 91.64
N SER A 859 2.28 104.08 91.81
CA SER A 859 2.89 105.40 92.09
C SER A 859 3.30 105.64 93.55
N ASP A 860 2.80 104.81 94.45
CA ASP A 860 2.94 104.95 95.90
C ASP A 860 2.56 103.62 96.57
N CYS A 861 2.83 103.51 97.87
CA CYS A 861 2.60 102.29 98.65
C CYS A 861 1.14 101.84 98.69
N SER A 862 0.15 102.72 98.54
CA SER A 862 -1.27 102.32 98.52
C SER A 862 -1.63 101.59 97.22
N GLN A 863 -0.99 101.92 96.09
CA GLN A 863 -1.18 101.17 94.83
C GLN A 863 -0.42 99.84 94.82
N VAL A 864 0.74 99.79 95.48
CA VAL A 864 1.46 98.52 95.72
C VAL A 864 0.56 97.54 96.49
N GLN A 865 -0.12 98.01 97.54
CA GLN A 865 -1.04 97.21 98.35
C GLN A 865 -2.30 96.75 97.58
N GLN A 866 -2.75 97.51 96.56
CA GLN A 866 -3.92 97.14 95.72
C GLN A 866 -3.61 96.13 94.59
N ASN A 867 -2.35 95.88 94.27
CA ASN A 867 -1.96 94.80 93.35
C ASN A 867 -2.02 93.42 94.02
N SER A 868 -1.72 93.37 95.32
CA SER A 868 -1.44 92.14 96.06
C SER A 868 -1.33 92.46 97.55
N ASN A 869 -1.85 91.58 98.43
CA ASN A 869 -1.66 91.68 99.88
C ASN A 869 -0.18 91.41 100.25
N VAL A 870 0.65 92.46 100.19
CA VAL A 870 2.08 92.42 100.53
C VAL A 870 2.35 93.08 101.88
N ALA A 871 3.35 92.55 102.58
CA ALA A 871 3.80 93.07 103.88
C ALA A 871 4.67 94.34 103.74
N SER A 872 4.89 95.00 104.88
CA SER A 872 5.83 96.12 105.01
C SER A 872 7.26 95.75 104.59
N GLY A 873 7.97 96.71 103.99
CA GLY A 873 9.35 96.52 103.52
C GLY A 873 9.75 97.45 102.38
N LEU A 874 10.87 97.16 101.73
CA LEU A 874 11.30 97.88 100.52
C LEU A 874 10.45 97.49 99.32
N HIS A 875 9.79 98.48 98.71
CA HIS A 875 9.05 98.31 97.45
C HIS A 875 9.51 99.36 96.43
N THR A 876 9.36 99.05 95.14
CA THR A 876 9.62 100.01 94.06
C THR A 876 8.31 100.68 93.67
N ILE A 877 8.23 101.99 93.87
CA ILE A 877 7.16 102.85 93.36
C ILE A 877 7.68 103.63 92.15
N TYR A 878 6.78 104.10 91.30
CA TYR A 878 7.12 104.81 90.06
C TYR A 878 6.59 106.25 90.15
N LEU A 879 7.46 107.25 90.11
CA LEU A 879 7.04 108.63 90.36
C LEU A 879 5.97 109.06 89.34
N HIS A 880 4.78 109.41 89.85
CA HIS A 880 3.56 109.72 89.07
C HIS A 880 3.06 108.58 88.15
N GLY A 881 3.48 107.33 88.40
CA GLY A 881 3.15 106.15 87.57
C GLY A 881 4.05 105.96 86.34
N ASP A 882 5.12 106.74 86.21
CA ASP A 882 6.05 106.68 85.09
C ASP A 882 7.09 105.55 85.26
N ALA A 883 7.01 104.55 84.38
CA ALA A 883 7.94 103.42 84.32
C ALA A 883 9.42 103.83 84.23
N GLY A 884 9.71 104.99 83.63
CA GLY A 884 11.06 105.55 83.53
C GLY A 884 11.60 106.19 84.81
N ARG A 885 10.78 106.29 85.87
CA ARG A 885 11.14 106.97 87.14
C ARG A 885 10.91 106.08 88.38
N PRO A 886 11.55 104.89 88.46
CA PRO A 886 11.49 104.06 89.65
C PRO A 886 12.16 104.75 90.85
N LEU A 887 11.52 104.64 92.01
CA LEU A 887 12.02 105.06 93.31
C LEU A 887 11.76 103.95 94.31
N GLN A 888 12.82 103.44 94.93
CA GLN A 888 12.69 102.50 96.04
C GLN A 888 12.34 103.27 97.33
N VAL A 889 11.32 102.80 98.04
CA VAL A 889 10.86 103.35 99.33
C VAL A 889 10.62 102.22 100.33
N TYR A 890 10.66 102.54 101.62
CA TYR A 890 10.10 101.66 102.64
C TYR A 890 8.59 101.92 102.74
N CYS A 891 7.79 100.93 102.39
CA CYS A 891 6.34 100.95 102.63
C CYS A 891 6.03 100.33 103.99
N ASP A 892 5.28 101.07 104.80
CA ASP A 892 4.58 100.56 105.98
C ASP A 892 3.13 100.26 105.59
N MET A 893 2.82 98.97 105.56
CA MET A 893 1.52 98.39 105.22
C MET A 893 0.69 98.00 106.46
N ASP A 894 1.28 98.09 107.65
CA ASP A 894 0.71 97.56 108.89
C ASP A 894 0.09 98.67 109.77
N THR A 895 0.72 99.85 109.82
CA THR A 895 0.23 100.97 110.63
C THR A 895 -0.99 101.63 110.01
N ASP A 896 -2.06 101.81 110.80
CA ASP A 896 -3.16 102.75 110.48
C ASP A 896 -3.81 102.53 109.09
N GLY A 897 -3.98 101.25 108.71
CA GLY A 897 -4.53 100.80 107.43
C GLY A 897 -3.51 100.61 106.30
N GLY A 898 -2.23 100.93 106.52
CA GLY A 898 -1.15 100.71 105.57
C GLY A 898 -1.06 101.75 104.44
N GLY A 899 -0.20 101.45 103.45
CA GLY A 899 0.03 102.32 102.29
C GLY A 899 0.94 103.53 102.56
N TRP A 900 1.68 103.56 103.68
CA TRP A 900 2.52 104.69 104.06
C TRP A 900 3.93 104.60 103.46
N ILE A 901 4.42 105.71 102.90
CA ILE A 901 5.83 105.90 102.51
C ILE A 901 6.59 106.46 103.71
N VAL A 902 7.49 105.67 104.31
CA VAL A 902 8.38 106.17 105.38
C VAL A 902 9.49 107.03 104.77
N PHE A 903 9.77 108.19 105.36
CA PHE A 903 10.78 109.12 104.87
C PHE A 903 11.84 109.54 105.90
N GLN A 904 11.59 109.32 107.19
CA GLN A 904 12.56 109.52 108.25
C GLN A 904 12.36 108.42 109.30
N ARG A 905 13.46 107.85 109.83
CA ARG A 905 13.42 106.99 111.00
C ARG A 905 14.67 107.20 111.88
N ARG A 906 14.46 107.31 113.20
CA ARG A 906 15.46 107.17 114.27
C ARG A 906 14.98 106.09 115.23
N ASN A 907 15.85 105.15 115.60
CA ASN A 907 15.54 104.03 116.49
C ASN A 907 16.75 103.35 117.14
N THR A 908 17.99 103.73 116.76
CA THR A 908 19.22 103.08 117.25
C THR A 908 20.36 104.05 117.55
N GLY A 909 20.32 105.28 117.01
CA GLY A 909 21.35 106.30 117.21
C GLY A 909 22.67 106.03 116.48
N GLN A 910 22.71 105.03 115.59
CA GLN A 910 23.93 104.67 114.84
C GLN A 910 24.18 105.66 113.70
N LEU A 911 23.14 106.31 113.19
CA LEU A 911 23.25 107.33 112.15
C LEU A 911 23.19 108.73 112.77
N ASP A 912 24.27 109.48 112.58
CA ASP A 912 24.30 110.92 112.86
C ASP A 912 23.42 111.70 111.86
N PHE A 913 22.60 112.62 112.37
CA PHE A 913 21.73 113.51 111.58
C PHE A 913 22.21 114.98 111.56
N PHE A 914 23.35 115.31 112.18
CA PHE A 914 23.97 116.63 112.10
C PHE A 914 24.69 116.80 110.75
N LYS A 915 23.89 116.86 109.68
CA LYS A 915 24.34 116.83 108.29
C LYS A 915 24.22 118.18 107.59
N ARG A 916 25.06 118.35 106.56
CA ARG A 916 25.11 119.51 105.68
C ARG A 916 23.89 119.58 104.75
N TRP A 917 23.60 120.78 104.23
CA TRP A 917 22.48 121.06 103.34
C TRP A 917 22.36 120.03 102.21
N ARG A 918 23.45 119.79 101.48
CA ARG A 918 23.47 118.90 100.31
C ARG A 918 23.06 117.46 100.67
N THR A 919 23.50 116.96 101.82
CA THR A 919 23.18 115.62 102.32
C THR A 919 21.69 115.50 102.68
N TYR A 920 21.10 116.54 103.29
CA TYR A 920 19.65 116.60 103.52
C TYR A 920 18.82 116.67 102.23
N VAL A 921 19.38 117.21 101.14
CA VAL A 921 18.76 117.21 99.81
C VAL A 921 18.82 115.82 99.15
N GLU A 922 20.01 115.22 99.10
CA GLU A 922 20.30 113.94 98.44
C GLU A 922 19.61 112.74 99.13
N GLY A 923 19.49 112.80 100.47
CA GLY A 923 19.10 111.67 101.32
C GLY A 923 20.32 110.93 101.89
N PHE A 924 20.14 110.27 103.02
CA PHE A 924 21.20 109.53 103.71
C PHE A 924 20.65 108.43 104.63
N GLY A 925 21.43 107.35 104.84
CA GLY A 925 21.04 106.21 105.66
C GLY A 925 20.50 105.02 104.86
N ASP A 926 19.89 104.07 105.59
CA ASP A 926 19.35 102.81 105.07
C ASP A 926 17.85 102.75 105.38
N PRO A 927 16.94 102.67 104.38
CA PRO A 927 15.49 102.68 104.64
C PRO A 927 14.96 101.50 105.47
N MET A 928 15.74 100.41 105.61
CA MET A 928 15.44 99.30 106.53
C MET A 928 15.88 99.60 107.98
N LYS A 929 16.58 100.70 108.23
CA LYS A 929 17.15 101.11 109.53
C LYS A 929 16.85 102.61 109.77
N GLU A 930 17.84 103.37 110.24
CA GLU A 930 17.77 104.84 110.34
C GLU A 930 18.10 105.50 109.00
N PHE A 931 17.31 106.50 108.61
CA PHE A 931 17.50 107.23 107.35
C PHE A 931 16.74 108.56 107.28
N TRP A 932 17.10 109.36 106.28
CA TRP A 932 16.38 110.50 105.75
C TRP A 932 16.27 110.36 104.23
N LEU A 933 15.05 110.37 103.68
CA LEU A 933 14.78 110.08 102.27
C LEU A 933 15.35 111.12 101.28
N GLY A 934 15.59 112.35 101.74
CA GLY A 934 16.08 113.46 100.92
C GLY A 934 14.99 114.46 100.54
N LEU A 935 15.29 115.76 100.67
CA LEU A 935 14.32 116.84 100.43
C LEU A 935 13.87 116.91 98.96
N ASP A 936 14.73 116.57 97.98
CA ASP A 936 14.31 116.50 96.57
C ASP A 936 13.35 115.33 96.31
N ARG A 937 13.51 114.20 97.01
CA ARG A 937 12.57 113.06 96.88
C ARG A 937 11.22 113.40 97.53
N LEU A 938 11.24 114.01 98.71
CA LEU A 938 10.04 114.51 99.38
C LEU A 938 9.31 115.58 98.56
N HIS A 939 10.04 116.47 97.90
CA HIS A 939 9.47 117.45 96.98
C HIS A 939 8.79 116.76 95.79
N ASN A 940 9.46 115.80 95.14
CA ASN A 940 8.91 115.06 93.99
C ASN A 940 7.74 114.12 94.34
N LEU A 941 7.61 113.69 95.61
CA LEU A 941 6.46 112.91 96.08
C LEU A 941 5.27 113.81 96.44
N THR A 942 5.52 114.92 97.14
CA THR A 942 4.46 115.82 97.66
C THR A 942 4.07 116.96 96.71
N THR A 943 4.71 117.05 95.54
CA THR A 943 4.38 117.99 94.46
C THR A 943 4.42 117.26 93.11
N GLY A 944 3.66 117.74 92.12
CA GLY A 944 3.55 117.09 90.80
C GLY A 944 2.48 115.99 90.71
N THR A 945 1.62 115.84 91.72
CA THR A 945 0.36 115.10 91.62
C THR A 945 -0.80 115.94 92.19
N PRO A 946 -2.06 115.71 91.80
CA PRO A 946 -3.22 116.27 92.50
C PRO A 946 -3.47 115.60 93.87
N THR A 947 -2.77 114.50 94.15
CA THR A 947 -2.85 113.73 95.38
C THR A 947 -2.37 114.56 96.57
N ARG A 948 -3.28 114.84 97.50
CA ARG A 948 -2.94 115.51 98.76
C ARG A 948 -2.39 114.48 99.73
N TYR A 949 -1.14 114.62 100.13
CA TYR A 949 -0.54 113.73 101.12
C TYR A 949 -0.88 114.19 102.54
N GLU A 950 -1.20 113.25 103.42
CA GLU A 950 -1.16 113.43 104.87
C GLU A 950 0.21 112.99 105.40
N VAL A 951 0.67 113.56 106.52
CA VAL A 951 1.88 113.11 107.22
C VAL A 951 1.52 112.58 108.60
N ARG A 952 2.17 111.49 108.99
CA ARG A 952 2.13 110.90 110.32
C ARG A 952 3.53 110.90 110.91
N VAL A 953 3.62 111.32 112.17
CA VAL A 953 4.82 111.22 113.02
C VAL A 953 4.47 110.27 114.16
N ASP A 954 5.16 109.14 114.24
CA ASP A 954 5.05 108.20 115.35
C ASP A 954 6.27 108.37 116.28
N LEU A 955 6.01 108.48 117.58
CA LEU A 955 7.00 108.72 118.64
C LEU A 955 6.88 107.62 119.69
N GLN A 956 7.99 107.05 120.14
CA GLN A 956 7.97 106.00 121.16
C GLN A 956 9.14 106.08 122.14
N THR A 957 8.84 105.74 123.39
CA THR A 957 9.76 105.50 124.51
C THR A 957 9.64 104.04 124.96
N ALA A 958 10.41 103.62 125.97
CA ALA A 958 10.34 102.25 126.50
C ALA A 958 8.94 101.85 127.02
N ASN A 959 8.16 102.82 127.53
CA ASN A 959 6.89 102.55 128.23
C ASN A 959 5.66 103.17 127.55
N GLU A 960 5.84 104.18 126.70
CA GLU A 960 4.75 104.95 126.09
C GLU A 960 5.03 105.24 124.62
N SER A 961 3.97 105.28 123.80
CA SER A 961 3.98 105.83 122.44
C SER A 961 2.93 106.92 122.27
N ALA A 962 3.22 107.85 121.35
CA ALA A 962 2.32 108.93 120.96
C ALA A 962 2.50 109.23 119.46
N TYR A 963 1.51 109.87 118.84
CA TYR A 963 1.60 110.20 117.42
C TYR A 963 0.98 111.56 117.09
N ALA A 964 1.40 112.14 115.97
CA ALA A 964 0.83 113.36 115.39
C ALA A 964 0.57 113.15 113.90
N VAL A 965 -0.66 113.38 113.45
CA VAL A 965 -1.06 113.40 112.04
C VAL A 965 -1.39 114.82 111.63
N TYR A 966 -1.03 115.21 110.41
CA TYR A 966 -1.44 116.48 109.81
C TYR A 966 -2.10 116.22 108.45
N ASP A 967 -3.33 116.73 108.28
CA ASP A 967 -4.22 116.40 107.16
C ASP A 967 -3.77 116.93 105.76
N PHE A 968 -2.59 117.55 105.72
CA PHE A 968 -1.86 117.94 104.54
C PHE A 968 -0.36 118.03 104.87
N PHE A 969 0.51 117.61 103.96
CA PHE A 969 1.95 117.79 104.04
C PHE A 969 2.55 118.01 102.66
N GLN A 970 3.39 119.03 102.53
CA GLN A 970 4.10 119.35 101.31
C GLN A 970 5.44 120.02 101.58
N VAL A 971 6.44 119.62 100.80
CA VAL A 971 7.78 120.22 100.79
C VAL A 971 7.95 120.99 99.48
N ALA A 972 8.17 122.30 99.57
CA ALA A 972 8.36 123.15 98.39
C ALA A 972 9.70 122.86 97.67
N SER A 973 9.91 123.50 96.52
CA SER A 973 11.13 123.28 95.73
C SER A 973 12.40 123.82 96.37
N SER A 974 13.56 123.39 95.85
CA SER A 974 14.89 123.93 96.20
C SER A 974 14.97 125.46 96.06
N ARG A 975 14.25 126.05 95.09
CA ARG A 975 14.15 127.52 94.88
C ARG A 975 13.53 128.24 96.08
N GLU A 976 12.57 127.59 96.75
CA GLU A 976 11.93 128.08 97.97
C GLU A 976 12.66 127.62 99.24
N ARG A 977 13.81 126.96 99.12
CA ARG A 977 14.57 126.35 100.24
C ARG A 977 13.74 125.31 101.01
N TYR A 978 13.00 124.48 100.27
CA TYR A 978 12.21 123.36 100.79
C TYR A 978 11.23 123.76 101.90
N LYS A 979 10.60 124.93 101.74
CA LYS A 979 9.58 125.47 102.64
C LYS A 979 8.51 124.42 102.99
N LEU A 980 8.26 124.20 104.28
CA LEU A 980 7.25 123.29 104.80
C LEU A 980 5.85 123.89 104.63
N SER A 981 4.88 123.05 104.25
CA SER A 981 3.45 123.37 104.36
C SER A 981 2.72 122.19 105.02
N VAL A 982 2.08 122.43 106.17
CA VAL A 982 1.27 121.42 106.90
C VAL A 982 -0.18 121.85 107.07
N GLY A 983 -1.06 120.85 107.19
CA GLY A 983 -2.50 120.99 107.39
C GLY A 983 -2.92 121.06 108.86
N LYS A 984 -4.14 120.61 109.14
CA LYS A 984 -4.70 120.52 110.50
C LYS A 984 -4.10 119.34 111.26
N TYR A 985 -3.65 119.58 112.49
CA TYR A 985 -3.19 118.56 113.42
C TYR A 985 -4.32 117.67 113.96
N SER A 986 -4.01 116.40 114.20
CA SER A 986 -4.70 115.47 115.11
C SER A 986 -3.70 114.49 115.74
N GLY A 987 -4.09 113.82 116.84
CA GLY A 987 -3.25 112.80 117.50
C GLY A 987 -3.02 113.06 118.99
N THR A 988 -2.06 112.32 119.57
CA THR A 988 -1.78 112.27 121.02
C THR A 988 -0.45 112.93 121.43
N ALA A 989 0.45 113.26 120.50
CA ALA A 989 1.76 113.85 120.82
C ALA A 989 1.77 115.38 121.01
N GLY A 990 0.65 116.06 120.76
CA GLY A 990 0.58 117.52 120.70
C GLY A 990 1.14 118.09 119.40
N ASP A 991 0.71 119.30 119.05
CA ASP A 991 1.08 119.97 117.80
C ASP A 991 2.43 120.70 117.93
N ALA A 992 3.42 120.25 117.16
CA ALA A 992 4.72 120.91 117.03
C ALA A 992 5.04 121.39 115.61
N LEU A 993 4.46 120.80 114.55
CA LEU A 993 4.78 121.18 113.17
C LEU A 993 3.99 122.41 112.69
N THR A 994 2.82 122.72 113.25
CA THR A 994 2.08 123.93 112.86
C THR A 994 2.86 125.20 113.22
N TYR A 995 3.67 125.18 114.28
CA TYR A 995 4.61 126.25 114.61
C TYR A 995 5.68 126.47 113.52
N HIS A 996 6.15 125.38 112.92
CA HIS A 996 7.13 125.34 111.82
C HIS A 996 6.50 125.54 110.43
N ASN A 997 5.18 125.69 110.33
CA ASN A 997 4.47 125.82 109.06
C ASN A 997 4.86 127.10 108.31
N GLY A 998 5.14 126.99 107.01
CA GLY A 998 5.61 128.10 106.16
C GLY A 998 7.10 128.42 106.28
N TRP A 999 7.87 127.71 107.13
CA TRP A 999 9.31 127.96 107.32
C TRP A 999 10.18 127.09 106.43
N LYS A 1000 11.38 127.57 106.16
CA LYS A 1000 12.37 126.98 105.25
C LYS A 1000 13.15 125.91 106.02
N PHE A 1001 13.71 124.92 105.32
CA PHE A 1001 14.63 124.01 105.97
C PHE A 1001 15.94 124.75 106.31
N THR A 1002 16.58 124.42 107.44
CA THR A 1002 17.81 125.04 107.91
C THR A 1002 18.80 123.96 108.36
N THR A 1003 20.08 124.14 108.02
CA THR A 1003 21.21 123.28 108.42
C THR A 1003 22.36 124.15 108.95
N PHE A 1004 23.31 123.55 109.67
CA PHE A 1004 24.42 124.30 110.29
C PHE A 1004 25.32 125.03 109.27
N ASP A 1005 25.36 124.55 108.03
CA ASP A 1005 26.08 125.14 106.90
C ASP A 1005 25.19 126.04 106.03
N ARG A 1006 23.88 126.12 106.31
CA ARG A 1006 22.93 126.96 105.58
C ARG A 1006 21.77 127.41 106.46
N ASP A 1007 21.95 128.58 107.07
CA ASP A 1007 20.89 129.27 107.79
C ASP A 1007 19.78 129.76 106.85
N ASN A 1008 18.52 129.47 107.19
CA ASN A 1008 17.34 130.02 106.52
C ASN A 1008 16.19 130.34 107.50
N ASP A 1009 16.44 130.32 108.82
CA ASP A 1009 15.42 130.53 109.87
C ASP A 1009 15.22 132.03 110.19
N ILE A 1010 14.69 132.40 111.38
CA ILE A 1010 14.51 133.81 111.80
C ILE A 1010 15.14 134.15 113.17
N ALA A 1011 15.88 133.22 113.77
CA ALA A 1011 16.56 133.48 115.04
C ALA A 1011 17.79 134.40 114.87
N LEU A 1012 18.30 134.89 115.99
CA LEU A 1012 19.56 135.64 116.04
C LEU A 1012 20.81 134.75 115.86
N SER A 1013 20.63 133.43 115.85
CA SER A 1013 21.69 132.42 115.73
C SER A 1013 21.14 131.14 115.08
N ASN A 1014 21.82 130.62 114.06
CA ASN A 1014 21.43 129.40 113.32
C ASN A 1014 20.97 128.27 114.25
N CYS A 1015 19.67 127.94 114.21
CA CYS A 1015 19.09 126.98 115.13
C CYS A 1015 19.55 125.54 114.86
N ALA A 1016 19.88 125.20 113.62
CA ALA A 1016 20.39 123.87 113.29
C ALA A 1016 21.81 123.63 113.81
N LEU A 1017 22.63 124.69 113.90
CA LEU A 1017 23.92 124.66 114.57
C LEU A 1017 23.76 124.51 116.09
N THR A 1018 22.91 125.33 116.71
CA THR A 1018 22.67 125.30 118.17
C THR A 1018 22.07 123.97 118.65
N HIS A 1019 21.13 123.41 117.89
CA HIS A 1019 20.36 122.22 118.29
C HIS A 1019 20.80 120.93 117.57
N HIS A 1020 21.95 120.95 116.90
CA HIS A 1020 22.61 119.77 116.33
C HIS A 1020 21.73 118.87 115.43
N GLY A 1021 20.79 119.46 114.67
CA GLY A 1021 19.89 118.75 113.76
C GLY A 1021 19.30 119.67 112.71
N GLY A 1022 19.17 119.19 111.46
CA GLY A 1022 18.58 119.97 110.37
C GLY A 1022 17.05 119.90 110.39
N TRP A 1023 16.37 121.05 110.38
CA TRP A 1023 14.90 121.10 110.50
C TRP A 1023 14.29 122.38 109.92
N TRP A 1024 12.96 122.44 109.84
CA TRP A 1024 12.18 123.60 109.41
C TRP A 1024 12.03 124.68 110.50
N TYR A 1025 13.14 125.11 111.10
CA TYR A 1025 13.10 126.03 112.24
C TYR A 1025 12.45 127.37 111.90
N LYS A 1026 11.67 127.88 112.85
CA LYS A 1026 11.10 129.24 112.83
C LYS A 1026 12.02 130.15 113.64
N ASN A 1027 11.78 130.24 114.95
CA ASN A 1027 12.70 130.82 115.92
C ASN A 1027 13.13 129.67 116.84
N CYS A 1028 13.97 128.81 116.27
CA CYS A 1028 14.31 127.48 116.78
C CYS A 1028 13.08 126.56 116.95
N HIS A 1029 13.06 125.68 117.96
CA HIS A 1029 12.26 124.45 118.00
C HIS A 1029 10.91 124.57 118.76
N LEU A 1030 9.90 123.84 118.29
CA LEU A 1030 9.03 123.04 119.18
C LEU A 1030 9.21 121.53 118.97
N ALA A 1031 9.90 121.13 117.90
CA ALA A 1031 10.40 119.77 117.72
C ALA A 1031 11.77 119.80 117.02
N ASN A 1032 12.56 118.77 117.27
CA ASN A 1032 13.83 118.48 116.59
C ASN A 1032 13.99 116.96 116.45
N PRO A 1033 13.22 116.29 115.57
CA PRO A 1033 13.33 114.83 115.37
C PRO A 1033 14.67 114.42 114.72
N ASN A 1034 15.45 115.39 114.24
CA ASN A 1034 16.73 115.22 113.59
C ASN A 1034 17.92 115.57 114.50
N GLY A 1035 17.70 115.81 115.80
CA GLY A 1035 18.74 116.14 116.77
C GLY A 1035 19.75 115.01 117.05
N ARG A 1036 20.69 115.29 117.95
CA ARG A 1036 21.67 114.29 118.43
C ARG A 1036 20.95 113.22 119.24
N TYR A 1037 21.17 111.96 118.91
CA TYR A 1037 20.47 110.85 119.55
C TYR A 1037 21.00 110.65 121.00
N GLY A 1038 20.09 110.60 121.97
CA GLY A 1038 20.41 110.38 123.39
C GLY A 1038 20.99 111.60 124.13
N GLU A 1039 21.08 112.76 123.49
CA GLU A 1039 21.55 114.00 124.10
C GLU A 1039 20.43 114.68 124.92
N THR A 1040 20.70 115.07 126.16
CA THR A 1040 19.70 115.67 127.07
C THR A 1040 19.91 117.16 127.34
N LYS A 1041 20.99 117.76 126.82
CA LYS A 1041 21.14 119.22 126.81
C LYS A 1041 19.96 119.87 126.07
N HIS A 1042 19.46 120.98 126.64
CA HIS A 1042 18.36 121.80 126.15
C HIS A 1042 18.22 121.81 124.61
N SER A 1043 17.34 120.94 124.11
CA SER A 1043 16.91 120.81 122.73
C SER A 1043 17.94 120.33 121.69
N GLU A 1044 19.16 119.97 122.10
CA GLU A 1044 20.12 119.28 121.23
C GLU A 1044 19.70 117.83 120.92
N GLY A 1045 18.87 117.24 121.79
CA GLY A 1045 18.33 115.88 121.67
C GLY A 1045 17.26 115.71 120.59
N VAL A 1046 16.93 114.46 120.28
CA VAL A 1046 15.77 114.12 119.42
C VAL A 1046 14.48 114.40 120.20
N ASN A 1047 13.86 115.57 120.02
CA ASN A 1047 12.78 116.04 120.91
C ASN A 1047 11.47 116.43 120.21
N TRP A 1048 10.40 116.41 121.01
CA TRP A 1048 9.05 116.89 120.67
C TRP A 1048 8.46 117.52 121.92
N GLU A 1049 8.54 118.85 121.99
CA GLU A 1049 8.33 119.62 123.22
C GLU A 1049 6.93 119.43 123.83
N PRO A 1050 5.83 119.40 123.04
CA PRO A 1050 4.48 119.18 123.58
C PRO A 1050 4.21 117.80 124.23
N TRP A 1051 5.12 116.83 124.11
CA TRP A 1051 4.93 115.47 124.68
C TRP A 1051 5.87 115.13 125.83
N LYS A 1052 7.17 115.46 125.70
CA LYS A 1052 8.21 115.11 126.70
C LYS A 1052 9.12 116.30 127.06
N GLY A 1053 8.76 117.51 126.66
CA GLY A 1053 9.63 118.67 126.77
C GLY A 1053 10.83 118.60 125.82
N HIS A 1054 11.79 119.50 126.03
CA HIS A 1054 12.92 119.71 125.13
C HIS A 1054 14.28 119.21 125.68
N GLU A 1055 14.34 118.83 126.96
CA GLU A 1055 15.53 118.21 127.60
C GLU A 1055 15.53 116.67 127.51
N PHE A 1056 14.51 116.07 126.89
CA PHE A 1056 14.36 114.63 126.75
C PHE A 1056 14.59 114.18 125.29
N SER A 1057 15.61 113.35 125.05
CA SER A 1057 15.77 112.67 123.76
C SER A 1057 14.86 111.44 123.68
N ILE A 1058 13.85 111.53 122.83
CA ILE A 1058 12.98 110.42 122.44
C ILE A 1058 13.81 109.39 121.66
N PRO A 1059 13.78 108.09 122.02
CA PRO A 1059 14.60 107.06 121.37
C PRO A 1059 14.02 106.59 120.03
N TYR A 1060 12.71 106.65 119.82
CA TYR A 1060 12.08 106.31 118.53
C TYR A 1060 11.29 107.48 117.97
N VAL A 1061 11.60 107.86 116.73
CA VAL A 1061 10.76 108.72 115.90
C VAL A 1061 10.76 108.20 114.47
N GLU A 1062 9.58 108.17 113.85
CA GLU A 1062 9.40 107.88 112.44
C GLU A 1062 8.46 108.91 111.81
N LEU A 1063 8.78 109.39 110.61
CA LEU A 1063 7.90 110.24 109.81
C LEU A 1063 7.58 109.57 108.49
N LYS A 1064 6.28 109.53 108.15
CA LYS A 1064 5.75 108.85 106.95
C LYS A 1064 4.57 109.60 106.33
N ILE A 1065 4.39 109.43 105.03
CA ILE A 1065 3.35 110.14 104.23
C ILE A 1065 2.49 109.16 103.43
N ARG A 1066 1.23 109.51 103.19
CA ARG A 1066 0.27 108.68 102.42
C ARG A 1066 -0.72 109.56 101.64
N PRO A 1067 -1.26 109.10 100.49
CA PRO A 1067 -2.43 109.71 99.88
C PRO A 1067 -3.62 109.81 100.85
N ARG A 1068 -4.05 111.05 101.15
CA ARG A 1068 -5.19 111.31 102.04
C ARG A 1068 -6.48 110.77 101.43
N GLY A 1069 -7.27 110.05 102.23
CA GLY A 1069 -8.55 109.47 101.83
C GLY A 1069 -8.45 108.03 101.32
N TYR A 1070 -7.30 107.38 101.50
CA TYR A 1070 -7.18 105.93 101.35
C TYR A 1070 -7.92 105.19 102.48
N SER A 1071 -8.63 104.11 102.13
CA SER A 1071 -9.33 103.21 103.05
C SER A 1071 -9.27 101.78 102.52
N GLY A 1072 -8.68 100.85 103.28
CA GLY A 1072 -8.21 99.55 102.77
C GLY A 1072 -9.27 98.45 102.54
N GLU A 1073 -10.55 98.77 102.32
CA GLU A 1073 -11.60 97.77 102.11
C GLU A 1073 -11.95 97.55 100.63
N HIS A 1074 -11.99 96.28 100.21
CA HIS A 1074 -12.28 95.85 98.84
C HIS A 1074 -13.74 95.42 98.65
N ALA A 1075 -14.41 95.93 97.62
CA ALA A 1075 -15.75 95.49 97.23
C ALA A 1075 -15.72 94.27 96.29
N LEU A 1076 -16.59 93.28 96.55
CA LEU A 1076 -16.80 92.10 95.71
C LEU A 1076 -17.88 92.34 94.65
N GLY A 1077 -17.68 91.77 93.45
CA GLY A 1077 -18.49 92.04 92.25
C GLY A 1077 -19.71 91.14 92.05
N SER A 1078 -20.63 91.58 91.19
CA SER A 1078 -21.88 90.89 90.84
C SER A 1078 -21.74 89.90 89.68
N GLU A 1079 -22.55 88.84 89.72
CA GLU A 1079 -22.65 87.84 88.64
C GLU A 1079 -23.25 88.41 87.33
N LYS A 1080 -22.98 87.74 86.21
CA LYS A 1080 -23.67 87.97 84.92
C LYS A 1080 -24.41 86.71 84.47
N ARG A 1081 -25.69 86.89 84.12
CA ARG A 1081 -26.54 85.88 83.47
C ARG A 1081 -26.00 85.49 82.09
N THR A 1082 -26.24 84.23 81.72
CA THR A 1082 -26.31 83.78 80.32
C THR A 1082 -27.77 83.67 79.86
N LEU A 1083 -27.99 83.85 78.56
CA LEU A 1083 -29.24 83.55 77.85
C LEU A 1083 -28.91 82.48 76.80
N GLY A 1084 -29.83 81.54 76.56
CA GLY A 1084 -29.63 80.43 75.64
C GLY A 1084 -30.15 80.71 74.22
N GLU A 1085 -29.64 79.97 73.25
CA GLU A 1085 -30.15 79.92 71.88
C GLU A 1085 -30.64 78.51 71.51
N HIS A 1086 -31.63 78.46 70.61
CA HIS A 1086 -32.13 77.20 70.03
C HIS A 1086 -31.24 76.74 68.86
N SER A 1087 -30.98 75.43 68.76
CA SER A 1087 -30.69 74.80 67.47
C SER A 1087 -31.90 74.02 66.98
N ARG A 1088 -32.22 74.16 65.69
CA ARG A 1088 -33.03 73.17 64.95
C ARG A 1088 -32.14 72.01 64.50
N THR A 1089 -32.81 70.95 64.05
CA THR A 1089 -32.22 69.74 63.46
C THR A 1089 -31.41 70.00 62.20
N PHE A 1090 -30.29 69.30 62.07
CA PHE A 1090 -30.21 68.19 61.11
C PHE A 1090 -29.91 66.90 61.89
#